data_AF-A0A381N9A2-F1
#
_entry.id   AF-A0A381N9A2-F1
#
_cell.length_a   1.000
_cell.length_b   1.000
_cell.length_c   1.000
_cell.angle_alpha   90.00
_cell.angle_beta   90.00
_cell.angle_gamma   90.00
#
_symmetry.space_group_name_H-M   'P 1'
#
loop_
_entity.id
_entity.type
_entity.pdbx_description
1 polymer ?
#
loop_
_entity_poly.entity_id
_entity_poly.type
_entity_poly.pdbx_seq_one_letter_code
_entity_poly.pdbx_strand_id
1 'polypeptide(L)'
;MPASDAVVLPETARPSKYRIKLQPDLKNFTFDGEQSVDLLILEATSTIVLNSIDLEISNTTLHANGTTLTSKSVTIDKDAETATLDFGETIQPGDARLEMVFTGELNDKLIGFYRSEYTSQDGETRYLATTQFEPTDARRAFPCWDEPAKKATFEVTLVFSDEYQAVSNTPVVEEAVPGPGLKSVRFAETPIMSTYLLVFIVGNLTSIEERAAGGTTVGVWTTPGKEDQASFALDTSVKLLSYFNEYFGIPYPLPKLDHIAIPDFAAGAMENWGAVTYRETALLVDPDNSSAGTRQRVAEVIAHEMAHMWFGDLVTMEWWDDLWLNESFASWMGNKAVDWLFPEWEMWTQFVNMDTNRALSLDGLKNSHPIEQAVKNPAEVSQLFDAISYSKGASVIRMLENFLGEESFRKGLNRYLSSHMYDNARTEDLWSALETESGRPVTAIMDSWVKQMGYPVLQVESDRTGGQTTLSVTQERFVYDRFLGDGGPDSDSDNEVWRVPVSASRGSEESAVTVMDGRQIQIDVPGSGDGWVKLNPLQTGFFRVNYSTEDWQRLVPAIESLELHATDRLGVQNDAYALSRAGLLPVTQFLSLAQAYKNEGDASVWSDLASNLRDIEQLISDEAIHPAYQGFAREIFGPAARKIGWEPKSGEGHLDALLRSTVLSQAGSYHDPDVTAQATERFQKYLQDRETLAPDLRGVVFALAAQSGGKDVYDQIWGLEGETDLAEEKIRLLMSLTRFQRPELLNSTLADSLSAKVRSQDSITLVAGVAANPKGRDLAWEFVKDNWAEFDRRYGGGGFGLMRLVSICSHFNSQEKADEVDSFFAEHPAPAAERTIRQALERVRLNIKWLEQNRQELTDWFAK
;
A
#
# COMPACT_ATOMS: atom_id res chain seq x y z
N MET A 1 -11.07 -25.38 18.53
CA MET A 1 -11.61 -25.21 17.16
C MET A 1 -10.90 -26.20 16.25
N PRO A 2 -11.47 -26.64 15.12
CA PRO A 2 -10.80 -27.61 14.26
C PRO A 2 -9.44 -27.03 13.82
N ALA A 3 -8.42 -27.88 13.74
CA ALA A 3 -7.14 -27.52 13.13
C ALA A 3 -7.42 -26.80 11.81
N SER A 4 -6.75 -25.67 11.57
CA SER A 4 -6.93 -24.98 10.29
C SER A 4 -6.57 -25.97 9.16
N ASP A 5 -7.31 -25.93 8.06
CA ASP A 5 -6.93 -26.63 6.82
C ASP A 5 -5.66 -26.01 6.19
N ALA A 6 -4.88 -25.23 6.95
CA ALA A 6 -3.71 -24.54 6.46
C ALA A 6 -2.57 -25.53 6.25
N VAL A 7 -1.86 -25.36 5.14
CA VAL A 7 -0.62 -26.08 4.85
C VAL A 7 0.48 -25.48 5.72
N VAL A 8 0.66 -26.07 6.91
CA VAL A 8 1.68 -25.70 7.89
C VAL A 8 2.73 -26.80 8.01
N LEU A 9 3.94 -26.41 8.42
CA LEU A 9 5.03 -27.33 8.73
C LEU A 9 4.65 -28.23 9.92
N PRO A 10 5.15 -29.48 9.94
CA PRO A 10 4.97 -30.36 11.10
C PRO A 10 5.59 -29.76 12.37
N GLU A 11 4.90 -29.87 13.52
CA GLU A 11 5.42 -29.45 14.84
C GLU A 11 6.50 -30.37 15.42
N THR A 12 7.12 -31.22 14.59
CA THR A 12 8.14 -32.21 15.02
C THR A 12 9.41 -31.58 15.58
N ALA A 13 9.75 -30.36 15.13
CA ALA A 13 10.95 -29.64 15.50
C ALA A 13 10.67 -28.14 15.61
N ARG A 14 11.30 -27.48 16.57
CA ARG A 14 11.20 -26.02 16.77
C ARG A 14 12.60 -25.39 16.77
N PRO A 15 12.90 -24.47 15.84
CA PRO A 15 14.19 -23.77 15.82
C PRO A 15 14.28 -22.80 17.02
N SER A 16 15.50 -22.51 17.45
CA SER A 16 15.76 -21.49 18.48
C SER A 16 16.86 -20.51 18.09
N LYS A 17 17.87 -20.95 17.32
CA LYS A 17 18.94 -20.09 16.84
C LYS A 17 19.49 -20.52 15.49
N TYR A 18 19.58 -19.58 14.56
CA TYR A 18 20.24 -19.74 13.27
C TYR A 18 21.61 -19.08 13.29
N ARG A 19 22.65 -19.79 12.83
CA ARG A 19 23.95 -19.23 12.47
C ARG A 19 24.11 -19.42 10.97
N ILE A 20 24.08 -18.32 10.22
CA ILE A 20 24.04 -18.32 8.77
C ILE A 20 25.31 -17.65 8.25
N LYS A 21 26.01 -18.33 7.34
CA LYS A 21 27.17 -17.78 6.64
C LYS A 21 26.93 -17.86 5.14
N LEU A 22 26.99 -16.72 4.46
CA LEU A 22 26.75 -16.62 3.02
C LEU A 22 27.94 -15.96 2.33
N GLN A 23 28.23 -16.43 1.12
CA GLN A 23 29.22 -15.84 0.22
C GLN A 23 28.58 -15.55 -1.14
N PRO A 24 28.01 -14.35 -1.35
CA PRO A 24 27.48 -13.95 -2.65
C PRO A 24 28.59 -13.69 -3.67
N ASP A 25 28.38 -14.19 -4.89
CA ASP A 25 29.18 -13.91 -6.08
C ASP A 25 28.40 -12.98 -7.02
N LEU A 26 28.72 -11.68 -6.97
CA LEU A 26 28.10 -10.64 -7.79
C LEU A 26 28.55 -10.65 -9.27
N LYS A 27 29.42 -11.59 -9.67
CA LYS A 27 29.83 -11.77 -11.08
C LYS A 27 29.08 -12.92 -11.73
N ASN A 28 28.92 -14.03 -11.01
CA ASN A 28 28.20 -15.21 -11.49
C ASN A 28 26.72 -15.23 -11.06
N PHE A 29 26.31 -14.29 -10.20
CA PHE A 29 24.97 -14.19 -9.64
C PHE A 29 24.50 -15.45 -8.92
N THR A 30 25.39 -16.00 -8.10
CA THR A 30 25.14 -17.17 -7.23
C THR A 30 25.58 -16.86 -5.81
N PHE A 31 25.26 -17.73 -4.87
CA PHE A 31 25.84 -17.68 -3.53
C PHE A 31 26.02 -19.08 -2.94
N ASP A 32 27.09 -19.22 -2.15
CA ASP A 32 27.30 -20.38 -1.30
C ASP A 32 26.80 -20.09 0.11
N GLY A 33 26.19 -21.09 0.75
CA GLY A 33 25.64 -20.98 2.09
C GLY A 33 26.02 -22.14 3.00
N GLU A 34 26.38 -21.80 4.23
CA GLU A 34 26.57 -22.73 5.34
C GLU A 34 25.70 -22.26 6.49
N GLN A 35 24.95 -23.16 7.12
CA GLN A 35 24.20 -22.80 8.33
C GLN A 35 24.23 -23.89 9.39
N SER A 36 24.05 -23.46 10.64
CA SER A 36 23.85 -24.29 11.81
C SER A 36 22.66 -23.79 12.60
N VAL A 37 21.67 -24.66 12.81
CA VAL A 37 20.41 -24.34 13.51
C VAL A 37 20.36 -25.13 14.81
N ASP A 38 20.36 -24.43 15.95
CA ASP A 38 19.99 -25.04 17.22
C ASP A 38 18.45 -25.19 17.24
N LEU A 39 17.96 -26.38 17.60
CA LEU A 39 16.54 -26.72 17.58
C LEU A 39 16.17 -27.72 18.67
N LEU A 40 14.89 -27.76 19.01
CA LEU A 40 14.31 -28.75 19.91
C LEU A 40 13.49 -29.75 19.10
N ILE A 41 13.84 -31.04 19.17
CA ILE A 41 13.01 -32.13 18.64
C ILE A 41 11.89 -32.39 19.66
N LEU A 42 10.64 -32.23 19.23
CA LEU A 42 9.46 -32.31 20.09
C LEU A 42 8.87 -33.73 20.11
N GLU A 43 8.96 -34.45 18.99
CA GLU A 43 8.44 -35.80 18.83
C GLU A 43 9.49 -36.74 18.23
N ALA A 44 9.42 -38.03 18.56
CA ALA A 44 10.34 -39.01 18.00
C ALA A 44 10.13 -39.12 16.49
N THR A 45 11.17 -38.87 15.70
CA THR A 45 11.08 -38.77 14.23
C THR A 45 12.34 -39.32 13.57
N SER A 46 12.26 -39.76 12.31
CA SER A 46 13.45 -40.05 11.49
C SER A 46 13.74 -38.97 10.45
N THR A 47 12.84 -37.98 10.34
CA THR A 47 12.88 -36.93 9.31
C THR A 47 12.69 -35.56 9.94
N ILE A 48 13.32 -34.55 9.34
CA ILE A 48 13.06 -33.14 9.61
C ILE A 48 12.51 -32.51 8.34
N VAL A 49 11.40 -31.78 8.45
CA VAL A 49 10.76 -31.07 7.32
C VAL A 49 10.84 -29.56 7.60
N LEU A 50 11.26 -28.80 6.60
CA LEU A 50 11.39 -27.33 6.63
C LEU A 50 11.10 -26.75 5.25
N ASN A 51 11.01 -25.42 5.12
CA ASN A 51 10.82 -24.75 3.83
C ASN A 51 12.13 -24.58 3.07
N SER A 52 12.08 -24.81 1.75
CA SER A 52 13.20 -24.56 0.84
C SER A 52 12.69 -24.55 -0.61
N ILE A 53 13.05 -23.53 -1.38
CA ILE A 53 12.78 -23.46 -2.82
C ILE A 53 13.93 -22.72 -3.51
N ASP A 54 14.24 -23.12 -4.74
CA ASP A 54 15.35 -22.58 -5.55
C ASP A 54 16.77 -22.76 -4.93
N LEU A 55 16.90 -23.62 -3.92
CA LEU A 55 18.18 -23.96 -3.27
C LEU A 55 18.61 -25.40 -3.55
N GLU A 56 19.90 -25.61 -3.77
CA GLU A 56 20.51 -26.94 -3.83
C GLU A 56 21.17 -27.25 -2.47
N ILE A 57 20.59 -28.19 -1.71
CA ILE A 57 21.12 -28.63 -0.41
C ILE A 57 22.05 -29.84 -0.64
N SER A 58 23.34 -29.67 -0.40
CA SER A 58 24.37 -30.67 -0.75
C SER A 58 24.77 -31.57 0.42
N ASN A 59 24.71 -31.08 1.66
CA ASN A 59 25.07 -31.85 2.85
C ASN A 59 24.22 -31.42 4.04
N THR A 60 23.70 -32.37 4.82
CA THR A 60 23.02 -32.09 6.09
C THR A 60 23.46 -33.06 7.18
N THR A 61 23.81 -32.51 8.34
CA THR A 61 24.30 -33.26 9.51
C THR A 61 23.52 -32.84 10.76
N LEU A 62 22.97 -33.80 11.48
CA LEU A 62 22.23 -33.58 12.72
C LEU A 62 23.04 -34.12 13.90
N HIS A 63 23.28 -33.25 14.88
CA HIS A 63 23.82 -33.63 16.18
C HIS A 63 22.67 -33.65 17.19
N ALA A 64 22.27 -34.83 17.68
CA ALA A 64 21.16 -34.99 18.62
C ALA A 64 21.47 -36.10 19.61
N ASN A 65 21.12 -35.93 20.90
CA ASN A 65 21.27 -36.99 21.93
C ASN A 65 22.68 -37.62 22.00
N GLY A 66 23.73 -36.85 21.72
CA GLY A 66 25.12 -37.35 21.70
C GLY A 66 25.50 -38.21 20.48
N THR A 67 24.61 -38.35 19.49
CA THR A 67 24.90 -38.96 18.19
C THR A 67 25.02 -37.90 17.10
N THR A 68 25.70 -38.25 16.01
CA THR A 68 25.82 -37.42 14.81
C THR A 68 25.34 -38.25 13.62
N LEU A 69 24.33 -37.75 12.93
CA LEU A 69 23.66 -38.41 11.82
C LEU A 69 23.80 -37.55 10.57
N THR A 70 24.28 -38.13 9.48
CA THR A 70 24.21 -37.49 8.16
C THR A 70 22.93 -37.93 7.48
N SER A 71 22.25 -37.04 6.76
CA SER A 71 21.06 -37.43 6.02
C SER A 71 21.39 -38.49 4.97
N LYS A 72 20.50 -39.48 4.83
CA LYS A 72 20.52 -40.48 3.75
C LYS A 72 19.99 -39.91 2.45
N SER A 73 19.04 -38.98 2.54
CA SER A 73 18.47 -38.28 1.40
C SER A 73 17.88 -36.94 1.80
N VAL A 74 17.92 -36.00 0.85
CA VAL A 74 17.18 -34.74 0.89
C VAL A 74 16.21 -34.75 -0.29
N THR A 75 14.91 -34.62 0.00
CA THR A 75 13.87 -34.57 -1.02
C THR A 75 13.23 -33.19 -1.01
N ILE A 76 13.31 -32.47 -2.14
CA ILE A 76 12.65 -31.18 -2.33
C ILE A 76 11.29 -31.40 -3.00
N ASP A 77 10.23 -30.91 -2.37
CA ASP A 77 8.90 -30.78 -2.95
C ASP A 77 8.71 -29.32 -3.37
N LYS A 78 8.67 -29.08 -4.68
CA LYS A 78 8.55 -27.73 -5.24
C LYS A 78 7.14 -27.15 -5.09
N ASP A 79 6.11 -28.00 -5.10
CA ASP A 79 4.72 -27.55 -5.04
C ASP A 79 4.36 -27.18 -3.58
N ALA A 80 4.90 -27.93 -2.62
CA ALA A 80 4.77 -27.61 -1.20
C ALA A 80 5.85 -26.63 -0.68
N GLU A 81 6.87 -26.33 -1.49
CA GLU A 81 8.05 -25.52 -1.12
C GLU A 81 8.77 -26.03 0.14
N THR A 82 8.93 -27.35 0.26
CA THR A 82 9.55 -27.99 1.43
C THR A 82 10.74 -28.88 1.08
N ALA A 83 11.65 -29.04 2.03
CA ALA A 83 12.70 -30.04 2.04
C ALA A 83 12.46 -31.06 3.16
N THR A 84 12.45 -32.34 2.82
CA THR A 84 12.46 -33.44 3.79
C THR A 84 13.87 -34.01 3.91
N LEU A 85 14.46 -33.88 5.11
CA LEU A 85 15.76 -34.42 5.47
C LEU A 85 15.56 -35.77 6.17
N ASP A 86 15.89 -36.88 5.51
CA ASP A 86 15.78 -38.22 6.09
C ASP A 86 17.11 -38.69 6.67
N PHE A 87 17.16 -38.91 7.99
CA PHE A 87 18.35 -39.44 8.67
C PHE A 87 18.33 -40.97 8.77
N GLY A 88 17.18 -41.59 8.51
CA GLY A 88 16.97 -43.03 8.47
C GLY A 88 17.21 -43.77 9.79
N GLU A 89 17.33 -43.03 10.90
CA GLU A 89 17.37 -43.50 12.28
C GLU A 89 16.40 -42.66 13.10
N THR A 90 15.74 -43.27 14.10
CA THR A 90 14.81 -42.54 14.97
C THR A 90 15.57 -41.63 15.93
N ILE A 91 15.37 -40.33 15.76
CA ILE A 91 15.80 -39.24 16.63
C ILE A 91 14.80 -39.13 17.77
N GLN A 92 15.28 -39.18 19.01
CA GLN A 92 14.44 -39.00 20.20
C GLN A 92 14.25 -37.50 20.52
N PRO A 93 13.14 -37.10 21.16
CA PRO A 93 12.93 -35.74 21.62
C PRO A 93 14.09 -35.21 22.48
N GLY A 94 14.45 -33.94 22.28
CA GLY A 94 15.59 -33.30 22.95
C GLY A 94 16.29 -32.25 22.08
N ASP A 95 17.29 -31.61 22.67
CA ASP A 95 18.09 -30.59 21.99
C ASP A 95 18.90 -31.20 20.84
N ALA A 96 18.94 -30.49 19.72
CA ALA A 96 19.69 -30.87 18.55
C ALA A 96 20.30 -29.65 17.84
N ARG A 97 21.30 -29.93 17.00
CA ARG A 97 21.90 -28.97 16.09
C ARG A 97 21.92 -29.54 14.68
N LEU A 98 21.30 -28.83 13.75
CA LEU A 98 21.23 -29.19 12.33
C LEU A 98 22.16 -28.29 11.52
N GLU A 99 23.16 -28.90 10.89
CA GLU A 99 24.10 -28.23 9.99
C GLU A 99 23.73 -28.53 8.54
N MET A 100 23.76 -27.51 7.69
CA MET A 100 23.41 -27.62 6.27
C MET A 100 24.37 -26.80 5.40
N VAL A 101 24.71 -27.35 4.24
CA VAL A 101 25.44 -26.66 3.17
C VAL A 101 24.55 -26.59 1.94
N PHE A 102 24.42 -25.41 1.36
CA PHE A 102 23.53 -25.17 0.22
C PHE A 102 24.11 -24.11 -0.73
N THR A 103 23.57 -24.07 -1.94
CA THR A 103 23.85 -23.03 -2.92
C THR A 103 22.55 -22.48 -3.49
N GLY A 104 22.58 -21.24 -3.96
CA GLY A 104 21.43 -20.58 -4.59
C GLY A 104 21.84 -19.56 -5.64
N GLU A 105 20.85 -18.97 -6.30
CA GLU A 105 21.00 -17.93 -7.32
C GLU A 105 20.59 -16.56 -6.79
N LEU A 106 21.39 -15.54 -7.09
CA LEU A 106 20.98 -14.13 -6.97
C LEU A 106 20.06 -13.78 -8.15
N ASN A 107 18.79 -14.18 -8.03
CA ASN A 107 17.77 -14.03 -9.06
C ASN A 107 17.47 -12.56 -9.43
N ASP A 108 16.67 -12.34 -10.48
CA ASP A 108 16.22 -11.01 -10.95
C ASP A 108 14.72 -10.74 -10.71
N LYS A 109 14.11 -11.47 -9.78
CA LYS A 109 12.67 -11.45 -9.50
C LYS A 109 12.28 -10.56 -8.30
N LEU A 110 13.26 -9.89 -7.68
CA LEU A 110 13.07 -8.99 -6.53
C LEU A 110 12.52 -9.66 -5.26
N ILE A 111 12.73 -10.98 -5.11
CA ILE A 111 12.31 -11.80 -3.96
C ILE A 111 13.44 -12.73 -3.51
N GLY A 112 13.41 -13.19 -2.26
CA GLY A 112 14.47 -14.03 -1.71
C GLY A 112 15.78 -13.27 -1.59
N PHE A 113 16.91 -13.91 -1.89
CA PHE A 113 18.21 -13.24 -2.03
C PHE A 113 18.48 -12.98 -3.52
N TYR A 114 18.48 -11.70 -3.92
CA TYR A 114 18.44 -11.31 -5.33
C TYR A 114 19.47 -10.22 -5.66
N ARG A 115 19.71 -10.00 -6.96
CA ARG A 115 20.59 -8.93 -7.45
C ARG A 115 19.78 -7.69 -7.84
N SER A 116 20.27 -6.52 -7.47
CA SER A 116 19.81 -5.22 -8.00
C SER A 116 20.91 -4.59 -8.84
N GLU A 117 20.52 -3.99 -9.97
CA GLU A 117 21.40 -3.37 -10.96
C GLU A 117 21.29 -1.84 -10.88
N TYR A 118 22.40 -1.12 -10.93
CA TYR A 118 22.38 0.34 -11.00
C TYR A 118 23.58 0.89 -11.78
N THR A 119 23.43 2.11 -12.27
CA THR A 119 24.51 2.87 -12.91
C THR A 119 25.23 3.68 -11.85
N SER A 120 26.55 3.48 -11.69
CA SER A 120 27.37 4.27 -10.79
C SER A 120 27.71 5.65 -11.38
N GLN A 121 28.26 6.54 -10.56
CA GLN A 121 28.61 7.92 -10.94
C GLN A 121 29.60 8.02 -12.12
N ASP A 122 30.39 6.97 -12.36
CA ASP A 122 31.33 6.84 -13.49
C ASP A 122 30.66 6.32 -14.78
N GLY A 123 29.36 6.03 -14.74
CA GLY A 123 28.58 5.49 -15.86
C GLY A 123 28.68 3.97 -16.02
N GLU A 124 29.31 3.26 -15.09
CA GLU A 124 29.42 1.80 -15.14
C GLU A 124 28.18 1.10 -14.54
N THR A 125 27.80 -0.04 -15.12
CA THR A 125 26.79 -0.92 -14.50
C THR A 125 27.41 -1.64 -13.31
N ARG A 126 26.79 -1.51 -12.13
CA ARG A 126 27.15 -2.20 -10.90
C ARG A 126 25.98 -2.97 -10.34
N TYR A 127 26.31 -3.92 -9.46
CA TYR A 127 25.35 -4.78 -8.79
C TYR A 127 25.48 -4.69 -7.28
N LEU A 128 24.38 -4.91 -6.59
CA LEU A 128 24.35 -5.26 -5.18
C LEU A 128 23.47 -6.50 -4.98
N ALA A 129 23.72 -7.25 -3.92
CA ALA A 129 22.86 -8.34 -3.47
C ALA A 129 22.04 -7.86 -2.27
N THR A 130 20.75 -8.16 -2.25
CA THR A 130 19.81 -7.73 -1.21
C THR A 130 18.70 -8.77 -1.04
N THR A 131 17.93 -8.65 0.03
CA THR A 131 16.87 -9.60 0.39
C THR A 131 15.49 -8.96 0.43
N GLN A 132 14.46 -9.73 0.06
CA GLN A 132 13.04 -9.45 0.33
C GLN A 132 12.37 -10.77 0.68
N PHE A 133 11.95 -10.94 1.94
CA PHE A 133 11.48 -12.23 2.44
C PHE A 133 9.99 -12.30 2.78
N GLU A 134 9.31 -11.17 2.98
CA GLU A 134 7.88 -11.22 3.27
C GLU A 134 7.06 -11.52 1.99
N PRO A 135 6.07 -12.43 2.07
CA PRO A 135 5.68 -13.22 3.25
C PRO A 135 6.49 -14.50 3.46
N THR A 136 6.93 -15.16 2.39
CA THR A 136 7.45 -16.53 2.45
C THR A 136 8.64 -16.78 1.53
N ASP A 137 9.56 -15.84 1.46
CA ASP A 137 10.72 -15.90 0.56
C ASP A 137 12.07 -16.04 1.29
N ALA A 138 12.10 -16.10 2.63
CA ALA A 138 13.32 -16.45 3.36
C ALA A 138 13.84 -17.85 2.95
N ARG A 139 12.91 -18.76 2.66
CA ARG A 139 13.16 -20.10 2.11
C ARG A 139 13.90 -20.15 0.76
N ARG A 140 14.03 -19.01 0.05
CA ARG A 140 14.85 -18.86 -1.18
C ARG A 140 16.28 -18.45 -0.90
N ALA A 141 16.58 -18.01 0.33
CA ALA A 141 17.91 -17.56 0.71
C ALA A 141 18.61 -18.58 1.61
N PHE A 142 17.87 -19.27 2.48
CA PHE A 142 18.38 -20.36 3.31
C PHE A 142 17.24 -21.32 3.69
N PRO A 143 17.50 -22.62 3.88
CA PRO A 143 16.45 -23.56 4.32
C PRO A 143 16.02 -23.27 5.77
N CYS A 144 14.73 -23.02 6.04
CA CYS A 144 14.26 -22.61 7.37
C CYS A 144 12.81 -23.00 7.67
N TRP A 145 12.38 -22.83 8.93
CA TRP A 145 10.96 -22.89 9.30
C TRP A 145 10.33 -21.54 9.01
N ASP A 146 9.84 -21.35 7.79
CA ASP A 146 9.47 -20.05 7.24
C ASP A 146 7.99 -19.72 7.50
N GLU A 147 7.67 -19.60 8.78
CA GLU A 147 6.35 -19.26 9.31
C GLU A 147 6.51 -18.20 10.42
N PRO A 148 5.63 -17.17 10.49
CA PRO A 148 5.81 -16.03 11.40
C PRO A 148 5.86 -16.41 12.88
N ALA A 149 5.17 -17.48 13.30
CA ALA A 149 5.20 -18.00 14.67
C ALA A 149 6.48 -18.77 15.04
N LYS A 150 7.30 -19.17 14.06
CA LYS A 150 8.52 -19.96 14.30
C LYS A 150 9.72 -19.05 14.57
N LYS A 151 9.56 -18.10 15.50
CA LYS A 151 10.60 -17.12 15.83
C LYS A 151 11.88 -17.77 16.38
N ALA A 152 13.03 -17.17 16.06
CA ALA A 152 14.35 -17.59 16.52
C ALA A 152 15.30 -16.38 16.60
N THR A 153 16.50 -16.57 17.16
CA THR A 153 17.60 -15.60 17.01
C THR A 153 18.45 -15.92 15.79
N PHE A 154 19.08 -14.89 15.21
CA PHE A 154 19.91 -15.02 14.02
C PHE A 154 21.29 -14.40 14.24
N GLU A 155 22.33 -15.13 13.83
CA GLU A 155 23.70 -14.63 13.70
C GLU A 155 24.13 -14.78 12.24
N VAL A 156 24.34 -13.66 11.56
CA VAL A 156 24.68 -13.63 10.13
C VAL A 156 26.16 -13.32 9.95
N THR A 157 26.81 -14.07 9.06
CA THR A 157 28.18 -13.82 8.57
C THR A 157 28.14 -13.69 7.05
N LEU A 158 28.69 -12.60 6.53
CA LEU A 158 28.78 -12.37 5.08
C LEU A 158 30.23 -12.32 4.66
N VAL A 159 30.58 -13.05 3.59
CA VAL A 159 31.90 -13.05 2.95
C VAL A 159 31.77 -12.45 1.55
N PHE A 160 32.52 -11.40 1.25
CA PHE A 160 32.37 -10.63 0.01
C PHE A 160 33.67 -9.91 -0.39
N SER A 161 33.70 -9.27 -1.56
CA SER A 161 34.84 -8.47 -2.04
C SER A 161 35.15 -7.32 -1.07
N ASP A 162 36.43 -7.06 -0.77
CA ASP A 162 36.84 -6.02 0.19
C ASP A 162 36.55 -4.57 -0.26
N GLU A 163 36.09 -4.39 -1.50
CA GLU A 163 35.58 -3.13 -2.05
C GLU A 163 34.13 -2.79 -1.64
N TYR A 164 33.38 -3.76 -1.13
CA TYR A 164 31.97 -3.58 -0.76
C TYR A 164 31.76 -3.35 0.74
N GLN A 165 30.57 -2.88 1.08
CA GLN A 165 30.04 -2.85 2.44
C GLN A 165 28.93 -3.88 2.59
N ALA A 166 28.62 -4.22 3.84
CA ALA A 166 27.48 -5.06 4.14
C ALA A 166 26.66 -4.53 5.31
N VAL A 167 25.35 -4.66 5.19
CA VAL A 167 24.35 -4.21 6.18
C VAL A 167 23.41 -5.37 6.48
N SER A 168 23.02 -5.53 7.75
CA SER A 168 22.06 -6.53 8.22
C SER A 168 21.30 -5.97 9.44
N ASN A 169 20.42 -6.73 10.08
CA ASN A 169 19.55 -6.29 11.18
C ASN A 169 20.30 -5.63 12.36
N THR A 170 21.49 -6.12 12.69
CA THR A 170 22.26 -5.72 13.88
C THR A 170 23.64 -5.14 13.51
N PRO A 171 24.37 -4.51 14.45
CA PRO A 171 25.72 -4.01 14.19
C PRO A 171 26.75 -5.12 13.92
N VAL A 172 27.80 -4.80 13.16
CA VAL A 172 28.98 -5.66 13.00
C VAL A 172 29.72 -5.81 14.33
N VAL A 173 30.07 -7.06 14.69
CA VAL A 173 30.83 -7.39 15.92
C VAL A 173 32.20 -8.01 15.65
N GLU A 174 32.42 -8.53 14.45
CA GLU A 174 33.70 -9.09 14.04
C GLU A 174 33.93 -8.86 12.55
N GLU A 175 35.17 -8.51 12.20
CA GLU A 175 35.66 -8.47 10.82
C GLU A 175 36.88 -9.37 10.67
N ALA A 176 36.98 -10.07 9.53
CA ALA A 176 38.10 -10.93 9.20
C ALA A 176 38.45 -10.86 7.71
N VAL A 177 39.68 -11.29 7.37
CA VAL A 177 40.17 -11.40 5.98
C VAL A 177 40.32 -12.90 5.66
N PRO A 178 39.28 -13.57 5.13
CA PRO A 178 39.30 -15.01 4.90
C PRO A 178 40.19 -15.43 3.72
N GLY A 179 40.58 -14.47 2.87
CA GLY A 179 41.47 -14.68 1.74
C GLY A 179 41.83 -13.36 1.05
N PRO A 180 42.75 -13.38 0.06
CA PRO A 180 43.12 -12.18 -0.69
C PRO A 180 41.91 -11.55 -1.39
N GLY A 181 41.68 -10.25 -1.18
CA GLY A 181 40.58 -9.49 -1.79
C GLY A 181 39.20 -9.79 -1.21
N LEU A 182 39.12 -10.51 -0.09
CA LEU A 182 37.86 -10.83 0.58
C LEU A 182 37.81 -10.20 1.97
N LYS A 183 36.63 -9.71 2.33
CA LYS A 183 36.23 -9.29 3.67
C LYS A 183 35.15 -10.25 4.18
N SER A 184 35.22 -10.59 5.46
CA SER A 184 34.14 -11.27 6.18
C SER A 184 33.69 -10.38 7.32
N VAL A 185 32.38 -10.21 7.48
CA VAL A 185 31.81 -9.53 8.65
C VAL A 185 30.78 -10.43 9.31
N ARG A 186 30.81 -10.50 10.65
CA ARG A 186 29.79 -11.16 11.46
C ARG A 186 29.04 -10.11 12.25
N PHE A 187 27.71 -10.16 12.15
CA PHE A 187 26.81 -9.25 12.85
C PHE A 187 26.46 -9.80 14.23
N ALA A 188 26.05 -8.91 15.15
CA ALA A 188 25.59 -9.32 16.46
C ALA A 188 24.35 -10.24 16.35
N GLU A 189 24.13 -11.07 17.35
CA GLU A 189 22.90 -11.87 17.42
C GLU A 189 21.67 -10.96 17.52
N THR A 190 20.64 -11.24 16.73
CA THR A 190 19.35 -10.52 16.78
C THR A 190 18.59 -10.84 18.06
N PRO A 191 17.63 -9.99 18.47
CA PRO A 191 16.51 -10.44 19.27
C PRO A 191 15.78 -11.62 18.61
N ILE A 192 14.94 -12.32 19.37
CA ILE A 192 14.05 -13.34 18.80
C ILE A 192 13.07 -12.67 17.84
N MET A 193 13.02 -13.13 16.60
CA MET A 193 12.22 -12.54 15.52
C MET A 193 11.81 -13.60 14.49
N SER A 194 10.87 -13.25 13.61
CA SER A 194 10.41 -14.12 12.52
C SER A 194 11.39 -14.12 11.34
N THR A 195 11.37 -15.18 10.51
CA THR A 195 12.28 -15.33 9.35
C THR A 195 12.15 -14.22 8.32
N TYR A 196 10.92 -13.74 8.07
CA TYR A 196 10.64 -12.72 7.05
C TYR A 196 11.29 -11.34 7.34
N LEU A 197 11.69 -11.09 8.58
CA LEU A 197 12.33 -9.84 9.01
C LEU A 197 13.84 -9.84 8.83
N LEU A 198 14.45 -10.99 8.54
CA LEU A 198 15.89 -11.08 8.34
C LEU A 198 16.28 -10.33 7.06
N VAL A 199 17.35 -9.54 7.13
CA VAL A 199 17.88 -8.82 5.97
C VAL A 199 19.39 -8.89 5.92
N PHE A 200 19.93 -9.02 4.73
CA PHE A 200 21.36 -8.83 4.50
C PHE A 200 21.63 -8.32 3.10
N ILE A 201 22.50 -7.32 3.02
CA ILE A 201 22.79 -6.57 1.81
C ILE A 201 24.30 -6.50 1.65
N VAL A 202 24.79 -6.72 0.44
CA VAL A 202 26.21 -6.59 0.06
C VAL A 202 26.30 -5.76 -1.21
N GLY A 203 27.03 -4.65 -1.15
CA GLY A 203 27.23 -3.79 -2.31
C GLY A 203 28.13 -2.59 -2.03
N ASN A 204 28.35 -1.78 -3.05
CA ASN A 204 29.04 -0.49 -2.89
C ASN A 204 28.05 0.53 -2.32
N LEU A 205 28.06 0.66 -0.99
CA LEU A 205 27.13 1.48 -0.23
C LEU A 205 27.88 2.51 0.62
N THR A 206 27.21 3.61 0.89
CA THR A 206 27.64 4.72 1.75
C THR A 206 26.47 5.09 2.67
N SER A 207 26.73 5.82 3.75
CA SER A 207 25.69 6.24 4.68
C SER A 207 25.97 7.57 5.37
N ILE A 208 24.88 8.18 5.82
CA ILE A 208 24.89 9.24 6.83
C ILE A 208 24.21 8.72 8.10
N GLU A 209 24.64 9.18 9.27
CA GLU A 209 24.13 8.69 10.55
C GLU A 209 23.95 9.80 11.58
N GLU A 210 22.99 9.60 12.47
CA GLU A 210 22.77 10.43 13.65
C GLU A 210 22.41 9.55 14.85
N ARG A 211 22.93 9.89 16.02
CA ARG A 211 22.59 9.19 17.26
C ARG A 211 21.38 9.84 17.92
N ALA A 212 20.26 9.14 17.93
CA ALA A 212 19.03 9.59 18.57
C ALA A 212 19.18 9.72 20.10
N ALA A 213 18.34 10.52 20.74
CA ALA A 213 18.38 10.79 22.18
C ALA A 213 18.28 9.51 23.06
N GLY A 214 17.60 8.47 22.57
CA GLY A 214 17.49 7.16 23.22
C GLY A 214 18.76 6.29 23.14
N GLY A 215 19.79 6.74 22.42
CA GLY A 215 21.07 6.05 22.28
C GLY A 215 21.21 5.19 21.03
N THR A 216 20.10 4.87 20.34
CA THR A 216 20.05 4.19 19.04
C THR A 216 20.69 5.06 17.95
N THR A 217 21.54 4.46 17.14
CA THR A 217 22.11 5.13 15.95
C THR A 217 21.17 4.93 14.76
N VAL A 218 20.70 6.01 14.17
CA VAL A 218 19.87 5.97 12.96
C VAL A 218 20.76 6.23 11.77
N GLY A 219 20.72 5.36 10.77
CA GLY A 219 21.51 5.46 9.55
C GLY A 219 20.63 5.50 8.31
N VAL A 220 21.06 6.24 7.28
CA VAL A 220 20.45 6.16 5.95
C VAL A 220 21.52 5.75 4.94
N TRP A 221 21.33 4.60 4.33
CA TRP A 221 22.25 3.96 3.39
C TRP A 221 21.77 4.12 1.96
N THR A 222 22.70 4.39 1.06
CA THR A 222 22.43 4.55 -0.38
C THR A 222 23.63 4.16 -1.21
N THR A 223 23.47 4.18 -2.53
CA THR A 223 24.61 4.09 -3.47
C THR A 223 25.36 5.42 -3.50
N PRO A 224 26.70 5.43 -3.71
CA PRO A 224 27.49 6.66 -3.72
C PRO A 224 26.98 7.71 -4.71
N GLY A 225 26.92 8.96 -4.25
CA GLY A 225 26.43 10.11 -5.01
C GLY A 225 25.03 10.60 -4.66
N LYS A 226 24.36 9.93 -3.72
CA LYS A 226 22.99 10.24 -3.31
C LYS A 226 22.90 10.63 -1.82
N GLU A 227 24.02 10.80 -1.14
CA GLU A 227 24.09 11.10 0.30
C GLU A 227 23.34 12.39 0.66
N ASP A 228 23.43 13.41 -0.18
CA ASP A 228 22.73 14.69 0.06
C ASP A 228 21.20 14.52 0.07
N GLN A 229 20.67 13.48 -0.60
CA GLN A 229 19.24 13.16 -0.66
C GLN A 229 18.74 12.39 0.58
N ALA A 230 19.65 11.92 1.43
CA ALA A 230 19.31 11.11 2.61
C ALA A 230 18.95 11.94 3.85
N SER A 231 19.27 13.24 3.85
CA SER A 231 19.18 14.10 5.04
C SER A 231 17.74 14.24 5.57
N PHE A 232 16.76 14.36 4.68
CA PHE A 232 15.34 14.48 5.09
C PHE A 232 14.86 13.20 5.78
N ALA A 233 15.21 12.03 5.24
CA ALA A 233 14.87 10.75 5.85
C ALA A 233 15.53 10.59 7.22
N LEU A 234 16.82 10.92 7.35
CA LEU A 234 17.53 10.82 8.62
C LEU A 234 16.88 11.68 9.72
N ASP A 235 16.62 12.96 9.43
CA ASP A 235 15.98 13.89 10.38
C ASP A 235 14.56 13.44 10.77
N THR A 236 13.79 12.98 9.78
CA THR A 236 12.43 12.45 9.99
C THR A 236 12.47 11.21 10.89
N SER A 237 13.32 10.23 10.58
CA SER A 237 13.47 9.00 11.35
C SER A 237 13.92 9.26 12.79
N VAL A 238 14.87 10.16 13.03
CA VAL A 238 15.34 10.48 14.40
C VAL A 238 14.20 11.03 15.26
N LYS A 239 13.38 11.93 14.70
CA LYS A 239 12.23 12.53 15.41
C LYS A 239 11.12 11.50 15.64
N LEU A 240 10.80 10.71 14.62
CA LEU A 240 9.78 9.67 14.72
C LEU A 240 10.17 8.58 15.73
N LEU A 241 11.45 8.22 15.83
CA LEU A 241 11.90 7.24 16.82
C LEU A 241 11.60 7.69 18.26
N SER A 242 11.77 8.99 18.53
CA SER A 242 11.41 9.56 19.83
C SER A 242 9.89 9.56 20.06
N TYR A 243 9.12 9.89 19.03
CA TYR A 243 7.66 9.83 19.08
C TYR A 243 7.16 8.41 19.39
N PHE A 244 7.61 7.38 18.67
CA PHE A 244 7.15 6.01 18.88
C PHE A 244 7.54 5.45 20.24
N ASN A 245 8.76 5.73 20.71
CA ASN A 245 9.20 5.36 22.06
C ASN A 245 8.26 5.94 23.13
N GLU A 246 7.85 7.20 22.99
CA GLU A 246 6.95 7.87 23.94
C GLU A 246 5.49 7.42 23.79
N TYR A 247 4.99 7.31 22.56
CA TYR A 247 3.60 6.95 22.28
C TYR A 247 3.29 5.54 22.76
N PHE A 248 4.14 4.56 22.41
CA PHE A 248 3.96 3.17 22.82
C PHE A 248 4.45 2.90 24.25
N GLY A 249 5.26 3.79 24.83
CA GLY A 249 5.82 3.61 26.17
C GLY A 249 6.83 2.45 26.26
N ILE A 250 7.35 1.99 25.13
CA ILE A 250 8.31 0.89 25.00
C ILE A 250 9.49 1.40 24.15
N PRO A 251 10.70 1.52 24.70
CA PRO A 251 11.87 1.91 23.92
C PRO A 251 12.20 0.90 22.83
N TYR A 252 12.62 1.40 21.66
CA TYR A 252 13.16 0.58 20.59
C TYR A 252 14.35 -0.27 21.08
N PRO A 253 14.35 -1.61 20.87
CA PRO A 253 15.28 -2.48 21.57
C PRO A 253 16.68 -2.61 20.94
N LEU A 254 16.87 -2.25 19.67
CA LEU A 254 18.14 -2.44 18.98
C LEU A 254 19.05 -1.20 19.10
N PRO A 255 20.39 -1.39 19.09
CA PRO A 255 21.36 -0.29 19.17
C PRO A 255 21.43 0.58 17.91
N LYS A 256 20.86 0.12 16.79
CA LYS A 256 20.82 0.86 15.53
C LYS A 256 19.54 0.59 14.75
N LEU A 257 19.15 1.53 13.89
CA LEU A 257 18.05 1.45 12.94
C LEU A 257 18.51 2.05 11.61
N ASP A 258 18.78 1.20 10.63
CA ASP A 258 19.18 1.65 9.30
C ASP A 258 17.97 1.73 8.36
N HIS A 259 17.93 2.74 7.51
CA HIS A 259 17.03 2.88 6.37
C HIS A 259 17.85 2.78 5.08
N ILE A 260 17.48 1.91 4.15
CA ILE A 260 18.37 1.53 3.04
C ILE A 260 17.64 1.70 1.71
N ALA A 261 18.13 2.61 0.87
CA ALA A 261 17.64 2.80 -0.49
C ALA A 261 18.18 1.71 -1.42
N ILE A 262 17.28 0.86 -1.93
CA ILE A 262 17.57 -0.20 -2.89
C ILE A 262 17.17 0.28 -4.30
N PRO A 263 18.07 0.21 -5.31
CA PRO A 263 17.77 0.67 -6.67
C PRO A 263 16.62 -0.06 -7.35
N ASP A 264 16.54 -1.39 -7.17
CA ASP A 264 15.42 -2.21 -7.63
C ASP A 264 14.75 -2.91 -6.45
N PHE A 265 13.49 -2.58 -6.20
CA PHE A 265 12.73 -3.11 -5.06
C PHE A 265 11.27 -3.33 -5.45
N ALA A 266 10.72 -4.51 -5.11
CA ALA A 266 9.37 -4.89 -5.55
C ALA A 266 8.28 -4.02 -4.88
N ALA A 267 8.33 -3.91 -3.56
CA ALA A 267 7.37 -3.18 -2.75
C ALA A 267 7.73 -1.68 -2.65
N GLY A 268 7.04 -0.92 -1.80
CA GLY A 268 7.43 0.45 -1.47
C GLY A 268 8.63 0.48 -0.52
N ALA A 269 8.53 -0.31 0.54
CA ALA A 269 9.53 -0.56 1.56
C ALA A 269 9.24 -1.91 2.25
N MET A 270 10.09 -2.31 3.20
CA MET A 270 9.96 -3.52 4.02
C MET A 270 10.63 -3.29 5.38
N GLU A 271 9.90 -3.60 6.46
CA GLU A 271 10.21 -3.29 7.85
C GLU A 271 11.30 -4.15 8.49
N ASN A 272 12.28 -4.65 7.73
CA ASN A 272 13.27 -5.59 8.26
C ASN A 272 13.92 -5.05 9.56
N TRP A 273 13.78 -5.78 10.66
CA TRP A 273 14.01 -5.23 12.00
C TRP A 273 15.43 -4.67 12.19
N GLY A 274 15.55 -3.34 12.28
CA GLY A 274 16.82 -2.62 12.41
C GLY A 274 17.57 -2.29 11.11
N ALA A 275 17.05 -2.69 9.95
CA ALA A 275 17.64 -2.40 8.63
C ALA A 275 16.55 -2.38 7.54
N VAL A 276 15.64 -1.41 7.63
CA VAL A 276 14.48 -1.23 6.77
C VAL A 276 14.92 -0.93 5.33
N THR A 277 14.32 -1.61 4.35
CA THR A 277 14.65 -1.43 2.93
C THR A 277 13.57 -0.65 2.20
N TYR A 278 13.96 0.18 1.21
CA TYR A 278 13.08 1.10 0.51
C TYR A 278 13.38 1.11 -0.99
N ARG A 279 12.37 1.38 -1.82
CA ARG A 279 12.63 2.01 -3.13
C ARG A 279 13.30 3.37 -2.92
N GLU A 280 14.19 3.76 -3.83
CA GLU A 280 14.82 5.10 -3.77
C GLU A 280 13.78 6.23 -3.69
N THR A 281 12.68 6.13 -4.45
CA THR A 281 11.59 7.12 -4.45
C THR A 281 10.77 7.17 -3.14
N ALA A 282 10.98 6.23 -2.23
CA ALA A 282 10.30 6.14 -0.94
C ALA A 282 11.22 6.53 0.23
N LEU A 283 12.49 6.88 -0.02
CA LEU A 283 13.45 7.26 1.01
C LEU A 283 14.23 8.54 0.68
N LEU A 284 14.64 8.72 -0.57
CA LEU A 284 15.53 9.80 -0.98
C LEU A 284 14.74 11.04 -1.40
N VAL A 285 15.13 12.19 -0.85
CA VAL A 285 14.53 13.50 -1.14
C VAL A 285 15.64 14.46 -1.55
N ASP A 286 15.60 14.90 -2.80
CA ASP A 286 16.47 15.98 -3.25
C ASP A 286 15.93 17.33 -2.73
N PRO A 287 16.73 18.11 -1.99
CA PRO A 287 16.25 19.33 -1.33
C PRO A 287 15.74 20.38 -2.32
N ASP A 288 16.29 20.42 -3.54
CA ASP A 288 15.97 21.43 -4.54
C ASP A 288 14.99 20.91 -5.61
N ASN A 289 14.93 19.58 -5.81
CA ASN A 289 14.23 18.96 -6.94
C ASN A 289 13.04 18.06 -6.58
N SER A 290 12.88 17.69 -5.31
CA SER A 290 11.73 16.91 -4.85
C SER A 290 10.51 17.78 -4.56
N SER A 291 9.32 17.29 -4.92
CA SER A 291 8.05 17.99 -4.64
C SER A 291 7.65 17.86 -3.17
N ALA A 292 6.76 18.74 -2.75
CA ALA A 292 6.00 18.65 -1.50
C ALA A 292 5.33 17.26 -1.37
N GLY A 293 4.66 16.80 -2.43
CA GLY A 293 4.03 15.47 -2.45
C GLY A 293 5.01 14.32 -2.23
N THR A 294 6.22 14.39 -2.80
CA THR A 294 7.25 13.36 -2.57
C THR A 294 7.81 13.41 -1.16
N ARG A 295 8.08 14.60 -0.61
CA ARG A 295 8.48 14.75 0.79
C ARG A 295 7.45 14.12 1.74
N GLN A 296 6.16 14.37 1.48
CA GLN A 296 5.10 13.73 2.25
C GLN A 296 5.10 12.22 2.09
N ARG A 297 5.17 11.71 0.86
CA ARG A 297 5.22 10.27 0.62
C ARG A 297 6.39 9.59 1.33
N VAL A 298 7.57 10.20 1.31
CA VAL A 298 8.76 9.67 2.02
C VAL A 298 8.52 9.66 3.53
N ALA A 299 7.98 10.74 4.11
CA ALA A 299 7.68 10.79 5.55
C ALA A 299 6.61 9.74 5.95
N GLU A 300 5.56 9.56 5.15
CA GLU A 300 4.53 8.53 5.36
C GLU A 300 5.12 7.12 5.36
N VAL A 301 5.93 6.78 4.36
CA VAL A 301 6.50 5.44 4.26
C VAL A 301 7.49 5.22 5.41
N ILE A 302 8.37 6.18 5.73
CA ILE A 302 9.25 6.07 6.90
C ILE A 302 8.45 5.84 8.19
N ALA A 303 7.37 6.61 8.40
CA ALA A 303 6.55 6.46 9.59
C ALA A 303 5.82 5.12 9.66
N HIS A 304 5.33 4.61 8.51
CA HIS A 304 4.75 3.27 8.39
C HIS A 304 5.76 2.19 8.79
N GLU A 305 6.93 2.17 8.14
CA GLU A 305 7.97 1.18 8.43
C GLU A 305 8.48 1.25 9.88
N MET A 306 8.57 2.45 10.45
CA MET A 306 9.00 2.60 11.83
C MET A 306 7.94 2.17 12.85
N ALA A 307 6.66 2.26 12.51
CA ALA A 307 5.58 1.72 13.35
C ALA A 307 5.65 0.19 13.43
N HIS A 308 6.10 -0.48 12.35
CA HIS A 308 6.29 -1.93 12.33
C HIS A 308 7.32 -2.45 13.34
N MET A 309 8.30 -1.61 13.73
CA MET A 309 9.26 -1.95 14.80
C MET A 309 8.57 -2.36 16.12
N TRP A 310 7.30 -1.95 16.32
CA TRP A 310 6.43 -2.41 17.40
C TRP A 310 5.31 -3.35 16.92
N PHE A 311 4.62 -3.01 15.82
CA PHE A 311 3.52 -3.78 15.24
C PHE A 311 3.98 -4.56 13.99
N GLY A 312 4.53 -5.75 14.22
CA GLY A 312 5.05 -6.64 13.19
C GLY A 312 6.35 -7.30 13.63
N ASP A 313 7.27 -6.49 14.16
CA ASP A 313 8.58 -6.96 14.61
C ASP A 313 8.54 -7.43 16.07
N LEU A 314 8.29 -6.50 16.99
CA LEU A 314 8.27 -6.76 18.42
C LEU A 314 7.13 -7.70 18.78
N VAL A 315 5.92 -7.43 18.26
CA VAL A 315 4.77 -8.32 18.34
C VAL A 315 4.32 -8.64 16.92
N THR A 316 4.28 -9.92 16.58
CA THR A 316 3.96 -10.39 15.23
C THR A 316 2.65 -11.16 15.29
N MET A 317 1.81 -11.10 14.26
CA MET A 317 0.68 -12.03 14.13
C MET A 317 1.16 -13.50 14.22
N GLU A 318 0.34 -14.37 14.81
CA GLU A 318 0.67 -15.80 14.89
C GLU A 318 0.65 -16.48 13.52
N TRP A 319 -0.32 -16.09 12.68
CA TRP A 319 -0.44 -16.55 11.31
C TRP A 319 -0.97 -15.43 10.40
N TRP A 320 -0.86 -15.63 9.08
CA TRP A 320 -1.15 -14.62 8.07
C TRP A 320 -2.63 -14.23 7.95
N ASP A 321 -3.55 -14.99 8.56
CA ASP A 321 -4.96 -14.61 8.66
C ASP A 321 -5.18 -13.35 9.51
N ASP A 322 -4.24 -13.06 10.41
CA ASP A 322 -4.18 -11.86 11.25
C ASP A 322 -3.15 -10.82 10.74
N LEU A 323 -2.73 -10.86 9.45
CA LEU A 323 -1.76 -9.91 8.86
C LEU A 323 -2.12 -8.43 9.12
N TRP A 324 -3.40 -8.13 9.20
CA TRP A 324 -3.89 -6.78 9.49
C TRP A 324 -3.39 -6.20 10.83
N LEU A 325 -3.05 -7.05 11.82
CA LEU A 325 -2.47 -6.61 13.09
C LEU A 325 -1.15 -5.86 12.90
N ASN A 326 -0.40 -6.19 11.84
CA ASN A 326 0.80 -5.46 11.45
C ASN A 326 0.38 -4.27 10.57
N GLU A 327 -0.23 -4.56 9.41
CA GLU A 327 -0.33 -3.61 8.30
C GLU A 327 -1.34 -2.48 8.53
N SER A 328 -2.47 -2.79 9.16
CA SER A 328 -3.46 -1.77 9.51
C SER A 328 -2.94 -0.83 10.59
N PHE A 329 -2.21 -1.37 11.57
CA PHE A 329 -1.64 -0.57 12.65
C PHE A 329 -0.51 0.32 12.15
N ALA A 330 0.39 -0.20 11.32
CA ALA A 330 1.43 0.60 10.69
C ALA A 330 0.85 1.70 9.80
N SER A 331 -0.20 1.40 9.01
CA SER A 331 -0.88 2.38 8.16
C SER A 331 -1.54 3.52 8.97
N TRP A 332 -2.28 3.18 10.03
CA TRP A 332 -2.92 4.17 10.90
C TRP A 332 -1.88 4.98 11.69
N MET A 333 -0.91 4.30 12.30
CA MET A 333 0.10 4.93 13.12
C MET A 333 1.05 5.81 12.29
N GLY A 334 1.42 5.37 11.10
CA GLY A 334 2.24 6.14 10.17
C GLY A 334 1.62 7.50 9.87
N ASN A 335 0.34 7.52 9.50
CA ASN A 335 -0.41 8.77 9.27
C ASN A 335 -0.48 9.63 10.54
N LYS A 336 -0.77 9.04 11.70
CA LYS A 336 -0.84 9.76 12.98
C LYS A 336 0.52 10.37 13.38
N ALA A 337 1.61 9.67 13.13
CA ALA A 337 2.96 10.14 13.45
C ALA A 337 3.43 11.24 12.50
N VAL A 338 3.07 11.17 11.21
CA VAL A 338 3.31 12.26 10.26
C VAL A 338 2.50 13.50 10.63
N ASP A 339 1.23 13.35 11.00
CA ASP A 339 0.39 14.46 11.48
C ASP A 339 0.96 15.12 12.74
N TRP A 340 1.57 14.34 13.64
CA TRP A 340 2.28 14.88 14.80
C TRP A 340 3.55 15.65 14.41
N LEU A 341 4.31 15.14 13.45
CA LEU A 341 5.58 15.73 13.03
C LEU A 341 5.40 16.97 12.14
N PHE A 342 4.39 16.95 11.26
CA PHE A 342 4.05 17.97 10.28
C PHE A 342 2.54 18.31 10.38
N PRO A 343 2.08 18.92 11.48
CA PRO A 343 0.66 19.20 11.69
C PRO A 343 0.04 20.13 10.63
N GLU A 344 0.86 20.92 9.95
CA GLU A 344 0.43 21.78 8.84
C GLU A 344 0.11 21.01 7.54
N TRP A 345 0.32 19.69 7.49
CA TRP A 345 -0.06 18.84 6.35
C TRP A 345 -1.48 18.29 6.47
N GLU A 346 -2.15 18.44 7.61
CA GLU A 346 -3.55 18.02 7.84
C GLU A 346 -3.84 16.59 7.35
N MET A 347 -3.06 15.61 7.84
CA MET A 347 -3.02 14.26 7.29
C MET A 347 -4.37 13.54 7.34
N TRP A 348 -5.24 13.85 8.29
CA TRP A 348 -6.52 13.15 8.43
C TRP A 348 -7.52 13.41 7.28
N THR A 349 -7.48 14.57 6.65
CA THR A 349 -8.29 14.81 5.43
C THR A 349 -7.73 13.99 4.26
N GLN A 350 -6.40 13.88 4.18
CA GLN A 350 -5.71 13.05 3.18
C GLN A 350 -5.97 11.56 3.39
N PHE A 351 -5.95 11.09 4.65
CA PHE A 351 -6.24 9.71 5.05
C PHE A 351 -7.63 9.26 4.60
N VAL A 352 -8.64 10.13 4.74
CA VAL A 352 -9.99 9.79 4.25
C VAL A 352 -10.00 9.56 2.74
N ASN A 353 -9.25 10.36 1.97
CA ASN A 353 -9.12 10.19 0.53
C ASN A 353 -8.30 8.93 0.16
N MET A 354 -7.10 8.80 0.70
CA MET A 354 -6.10 7.84 0.26
C MET A 354 -6.32 6.43 0.82
N ASP A 355 -6.91 6.33 2.02
CA ASP A 355 -7.17 5.06 2.70
C ASP A 355 -8.66 4.77 2.81
N THR A 356 -9.43 5.59 3.52
CA THR A 356 -10.84 5.27 3.81
C THR A 356 -11.66 5.10 2.53
N ASN A 357 -11.61 6.05 1.59
CA ASN A 357 -12.36 5.97 0.33
C ASN A 357 -11.86 4.83 -0.57
N ARG A 358 -10.55 4.56 -0.58
CA ARG A 358 -9.95 3.43 -1.31
C ARG A 358 -10.50 2.09 -0.79
N ALA A 359 -10.53 1.91 0.53
CA ALA A 359 -11.10 0.72 1.17
C ALA A 359 -12.61 0.61 0.92
N LEU A 360 -13.38 1.69 1.08
CA LEU A 360 -14.82 1.71 0.80
C LEU A 360 -15.10 1.36 -0.68
N SER A 361 -14.24 1.77 -1.61
CA SER A 361 -14.38 1.44 -3.03
C SER A 361 -14.17 -0.05 -3.30
N LEU A 362 -13.16 -0.67 -2.69
CA LEU A 362 -12.89 -2.11 -2.85
C LEU A 362 -13.95 -2.97 -2.14
N ASP A 363 -14.27 -2.62 -0.90
CA ASP A 363 -15.13 -3.44 -0.03
C ASP A 363 -16.63 -3.30 -0.33
N GLY A 364 -17.00 -2.38 -1.23
CA GLY A 364 -18.33 -2.33 -1.83
C GLY A 364 -18.55 -3.35 -2.95
N LEU A 365 -17.52 -4.12 -3.34
CA LEU A 365 -17.62 -5.23 -4.30
C LEU A 365 -18.02 -6.53 -3.59
N LYS A 366 -18.68 -7.44 -4.32
CA LYS A 366 -18.96 -8.80 -3.85
C LYS A 366 -17.70 -9.65 -3.74
N ASN A 367 -16.71 -9.41 -4.61
CA ASN A 367 -15.41 -10.10 -4.56
C ASN A 367 -14.40 -9.41 -3.62
N SER A 368 -14.85 -8.93 -2.46
CA SER A 368 -13.98 -8.45 -1.36
C SER A 368 -13.58 -9.62 -0.44
N HIS A 369 -13.12 -9.32 0.78
CA HIS A 369 -12.95 -10.28 1.88
C HIS A 369 -13.07 -9.59 3.26
N PRO A 370 -13.32 -10.34 4.36
CA PRO A 370 -13.16 -9.83 5.71
C PRO A 370 -11.71 -9.39 5.98
N ILE A 371 -11.50 -8.54 6.99
CA ILE A 371 -10.14 -8.13 7.41
C ILE A 371 -9.38 -9.34 7.97
N GLU A 372 -10.02 -10.08 8.87
CA GLU A 372 -9.54 -11.37 9.36
C GLU A 372 -9.93 -12.44 8.35
N GLN A 373 -8.99 -12.81 7.48
CA GLN A 373 -9.23 -13.70 6.35
C GLN A 373 -8.42 -14.98 6.50
N ALA A 374 -9.12 -16.10 6.68
CA ALA A 374 -8.47 -17.41 6.74
C ALA A 374 -7.58 -17.65 5.51
N VAL A 375 -6.31 -17.97 5.76
CA VAL A 375 -5.29 -18.32 4.75
C VAL A 375 -4.99 -19.80 4.86
N LYS A 376 -5.18 -20.56 3.78
CA LYS A 376 -4.86 -21.99 3.74
C LYS A 376 -3.49 -22.29 3.15
N ASN A 377 -3.04 -21.49 2.20
CA ASN A 377 -1.74 -21.68 1.54
C ASN A 377 -0.97 -20.35 1.54
N PRO A 378 0.35 -20.34 1.82
CA PRO A 378 1.24 -19.19 1.63
C PRO A 378 1.02 -18.35 0.36
N ALA A 379 0.71 -18.98 -0.78
CA ALA A 379 0.45 -18.26 -2.04
C ALA A 379 -0.80 -17.34 -1.97
N GLU A 380 -1.74 -17.62 -1.06
CA GLU A 380 -2.93 -16.79 -0.83
C GLU A 380 -2.60 -15.52 -0.03
N VAL A 381 -1.50 -15.52 0.75
CA VAL A 381 -1.08 -14.38 1.59
C VAL A 381 -0.81 -13.15 0.74
N SER A 382 -0.19 -13.35 -0.44
CA SER A 382 0.06 -12.27 -1.41
C SER A 382 -1.20 -11.49 -1.79
N GLN A 383 -2.38 -12.12 -1.76
CA GLN A 383 -3.66 -11.47 -2.08
C GLN A 383 -4.24 -10.68 -0.89
N LEU A 384 -3.70 -10.85 0.32
CA LEU A 384 -4.10 -10.06 1.49
C LEU A 384 -3.37 -8.74 1.57
N PHE A 385 -2.29 -8.54 0.81
CA PHE A 385 -1.61 -7.25 0.70
C PHE A 385 -2.40 -6.28 -0.20
N ASP A 386 -3.61 -5.92 0.22
CA ASP A 386 -4.54 -5.10 -0.54
C ASP A 386 -5.17 -3.96 0.30
N ALA A 387 -6.14 -3.24 -0.26
CA ALA A 387 -6.75 -2.13 0.46
C ALA A 387 -7.58 -2.55 1.70
N ILE A 388 -7.88 -3.84 1.89
CA ILE A 388 -8.60 -4.32 3.06
C ILE A 388 -7.64 -4.40 4.26
N SER A 389 -6.50 -5.09 4.13
CA SER A 389 -5.55 -5.26 5.25
C SER A 389 -4.82 -3.99 5.63
N TYR A 390 -4.64 -3.04 4.70
CA TYR A 390 -4.03 -1.74 4.98
C TYR A 390 -5.11 -0.71 5.33
N SER A 391 -5.88 -0.31 4.31
CA SER A 391 -6.73 0.89 4.40
C SER A 391 -8.04 0.66 5.17
N LYS A 392 -8.72 -0.48 5.02
CA LYS A 392 -9.96 -0.78 5.78
C LYS A 392 -9.63 -0.94 7.25
N GLY A 393 -8.65 -1.79 7.58
CA GLY A 393 -8.30 -2.00 8.99
C GLY A 393 -7.76 -0.74 9.66
N ALA A 394 -6.94 0.08 8.98
CA ALA A 394 -6.53 1.38 9.51
C ALA A 394 -7.72 2.33 9.78
N SER A 395 -8.71 2.33 8.88
CA SER A 395 -9.93 3.15 9.05
C SER A 395 -10.81 2.64 10.20
N VAL A 396 -10.90 1.32 10.39
CA VAL A 396 -11.60 0.70 11.53
C VAL A 396 -10.87 0.99 12.84
N ILE A 397 -9.54 0.98 12.85
CA ILE A 397 -8.72 1.39 14.01
C ILE A 397 -8.98 2.87 14.36
N ARG A 398 -9.00 3.77 13.36
CA ARG A 398 -9.33 5.19 13.57
C ARG A 398 -10.74 5.37 14.16
N MET A 399 -11.73 4.62 13.66
CA MET A 399 -13.08 4.61 14.21
C MET A 399 -13.11 4.13 15.67
N LEU A 400 -12.34 3.09 15.99
CA LEU A 400 -12.23 2.54 17.34
C LEU A 400 -11.54 3.52 18.29
N GLU A 401 -10.44 4.15 17.89
CA GLU A 401 -9.77 5.19 18.67
C GLU A 401 -10.73 6.35 18.97
N ASN A 402 -11.47 6.83 17.96
CA ASN A 402 -12.48 7.89 18.15
C ASN A 402 -13.57 7.47 19.16
N PHE A 403 -14.01 6.21 19.12
CA PHE A 403 -15.02 5.69 20.06
C PHE A 403 -14.48 5.53 21.49
N LEU A 404 -13.26 5.04 21.67
CA LEU A 404 -12.67 4.78 22.99
C LEU A 404 -12.05 6.04 23.63
N GLY A 405 -11.65 7.00 22.80
CA GLY A 405 -10.79 8.11 23.18
C GLY A 405 -9.31 7.71 23.18
N GLU A 406 -8.46 8.64 22.73
CA GLU A 406 -7.03 8.43 22.51
C GLU A 406 -6.29 7.90 23.76
N GLU A 407 -6.59 8.40 24.95
CA GLU A 407 -5.88 7.99 26.18
C GLU A 407 -6.12 6.51 26.52
N SER A 408 -7.38 6.07 26.50
CA SER A 408 -7.75 4.68 26.78
C SER A 408 -7.26 3.75 25.67
N PHE A 409 -7.35 4.18 24.42
CA PHE A 409 -6.83 3.43 23.27
C PHE A 409 -5.32 3.20 23.41
N ARG A 410 -4.54 4.26 23.65
CA ARG A 410 -3.08 4.18 23.83
C ARG A 410 -2.66 3.29 24.99
N LYS A 411 -3.35 3.35 26.14
CA LYS A 411 -3.09 2.44 27.27
C LYS A 411 -3.35 0.97 26.91
N GLY A 412 -4.40 0.70 26.14
CA GLY A 412 -4.69 -0.63 25.63
C GLY A 412 -3.59 -1.16 24.71
N LEU A 413 -3.08 -0.32 23.80
CA LEU A 413 -1.94 -0.69 22.94
C LEU A 413 -0.68 -0.97 23.75
N ASN A 414 -0.36 -0.13 24.76
CA ASN A 414 0.79 -0.38 25.63
C ASN A 414 0.66 -1.71 26.39
N ARG A 415 -0.53 -2.03 26.89
CA ARG A 415 -0.82 -3.33 27.52
C ARG A 415 -0.62 -4.48 26.54
N TYR A 416 -1.17 -4.39 25.34
CA TYR A 416 -1.03 -5.40 24.29
C TYR A 416 0.46 -5.66 23.97
N LEU A 417 1.18 -4.61 23.58
CA LEU A 417 2.59 -4.72 23.21
C LEU A 417 3.45 -5.25 24.37
N SER A 418 3.25 -4.77 25.59
CA SER A 418 4.02 -5.23 26.76
C SER A 418 3.74 -6.69 27.13
N SER A 419 2.55 -7.20 26.81
CA SER A 419 2.14 -8.57 27.16
C SER A 419 2.62 -9.61 26.15
N HIS A 420 2.89 -9.18 24.91
CA HIS A 420 3.26 -10.06 23.79
C HIS A 420 4.63 -9.75 23.19
N MET A 421 5.41 -8.82 23.77
CA MET A 421 6.71 -8.44 23.23
C MET A 421 7.63 -9.67 23.04
N TYR A 422 8.26 -9.75 21.88
CA TYR A 422 9.10 -10.86 21.40
C TYR A 422 8.36 -12.17 21.10
N ASP A 423 7.03 -12.16 21.10
CA ASP A 423 6.19 -13.31 20.84
C ASP A 423 5.18 -12.98 19.72
N ASN A 424 4.24 -13.88 19.51
CA ASN A 424 3.14 -13.70 18.59
C ASN A 424 1.82 -13.35 19.31
N ALA A 425 0.85 -12.83 18.57
CA ALA A 425 -0.47 -12.50 19.08
C ALA A 425 -1.57 -12.76 18.04
N ARG A 426 -2.81 -12.87 18.52
CA ARG A 426 -4.03 -12.96 17.71
C ARG A 426 -4.90 -11.72 17.86
N THR A 427 -5.88 -11.60 16.98
CA THR A 427 -6.90 -10.55 17.03
C THR A 427 -7.58 -10.46 18.42
N GLU A 428 -7.89 -11.58 19.08
CA GLU A 428 -8.51 -11.57 20.41
C GLU A 428 -7.64 -10.96 21.52
N ASP A 429 -6.31 -11.07 21.41
CA ASP A 429 -5.39 -10.55 22.41
C ASP A 429 -5.42 -9.01 22.44
N LEU A 430 -5.49 -8.39 21.26
CA LEU A 430 -5.64 -6.95 21.09
C LEU A 430 -6.98 -6.46 21.67
N TRP A 431 -8.08 -7.14 21.34
CA TRP A 431 -9.39 -6.78 21.85
C TRP A 431 -9.44 -6.88 23.37
N SER A 432 -8.94 -7.98 23.95
CA SER A 432 -8.90 -8.15 25.39
C SER A 432 -8.11 -7.03 26.09
N ALA A 433 -7.00 -6.57 25.49
CA ALA A 433 -6.21 -5.48 26.04
C ALA A 433 -6.98 -4.15 26.03
N LEU A 434 -7.64 -3.82 24.91
CA LEU A 434 -8.43 -2.61 24.75
C LEU A 434 -9.71 -2.61 25.61
N GLU A 435 -10.40 -3.75 25.74
CA GLU A 435 -11.57 -3.89 26.62
C GLU A 435 -11.19 -3.65 28.08
N THR A 436 -10.02 -4.16 28.51
CA THR A 436 -9.60 -4.01 29.90
C THR A 436 -9.31 -2.55 30.26
N GLU A 437 -8.66 -1.79 29.37
CA GLU A 437 -8.29 -0.40 29.64
C GLU A 437 -9.44 0.60 29.39
N SER A 438 -10.38 0.27 28.50
CA SER A 438 -11.51 1.17 28.18
C SER A 438 -12.78 0.88 28.98
N GLY A 439 -12.97 -0.35 29.45
CA GLY A 439 -14.24 -0.81 30.04
C GLY A 439 -15.42 -0.83 29.04
N ARG A 440 -15.13 -0.73 27.73
CA ARG A 440 -16.11 -0.78 26.64
C ARG A 440 -16.11 -2.17 25.99
N PRO A 441 -17.22 -2.60 25.35
CA PRO A 441 -17.32 -3.93 24.73
C PRO A 441 -16.65 -3.97 23.35
N VAL A 442 -15.32 -3.78 23.30
CA VAL A 442 -14.53 -3.70 22.06
C VAL A 442 -14.67 -4.96 21.23
N THR A 443 -14.57 -6.15 21.82
CA THR A 443 -14.66 -7.44 21.12
C THR A 443 -15.99 -7.53 20.36
N ALA A 444 -17.11 -7.26 21.06
CA ALA A 444 -18.43 -7.37 20.46
C ALA A 444 -18.65 -6.39 19.30
N ILE A 445 -18.03 -5.20 19.36
CA ILE A 445 -18.12 -4.20 18.29
C ILE A 445 -17.20 -4.60 17.14
N MET A 446 -15.92 -4.84 17.40
CA MET A 446 -14.89 -5.05 16.39
C MET A 446 -14.98 -6.40 15.67
N ASP A 447 -15.50 -7.44 16.31
CA ASP A 447 -15.81 -8.71 15.62
C ASP A 447 -16.73 -8.48 14.41
N SER A 448 -17.70 -7.55 14.51
CA SER A 448 -18.60 -7.23 13.38
C SER A 448 -17.90 -6.50 12.23
N TRP A 449 -16.72 -5.92 12.46
CA TRP A 449 -15.95 -5.17 11.45
C TRP A 449 -14.81 -5.97 10.83
N VAL A 450 -14.19 -6.86 11.61
CA VAL A 450 -13.01 -7.62 11.14
C VAL A 450 -13.37 -8.99 10.57
N LYS A 451 -14.36 -9.69 11.15
CA LYS A 451 -14.76 -11.04 10.72
C LYS A 451 -15.80 -11.05 9.60
N GLN A 452 -16.38 -9.89 9.28
CA GLN A 452 -17.39 -9.73 8.24
C GLN A 452 -16.86 -8.87 7.08
N MET A 453 -17.10 -9.33 5.86
CA MET A 453 -16.83 -8.59 4.63
C MET A 453 -17.82 -7.44 4.44
N GLY A 454 -17.40 -6.34 3.79
CA GLY A 454 -18.25 -5.19 3.51
C GLY A 454 -18.39 -4.21 4.68
N TYR A 455 -19.28 -3.24 4.45
CA TYR A 455 -19.62 -2.18 5.40
C TYR A 455 -21.07 -1.70 5.18
N PRO A 456 -21.67 -0.98 6.15
CA PRO A 456 -23.04 -0.49 5.99
C PRO A 456 -23.10 0.86 5.24
N VAL A 457 -24.18 1.06 4.51
CA VAL A 457 -24.72 2.39 4.20
C VAL A 457 -25.82 2.71 5.22
N LEU A 458 -25.78 3.91 5.77
CA LEU A 458 -26.76 4.42 6.71
C LEU A 458 -27.75 5.34 5.99
N GLN A 459 -29.01 4.91 5.93
CA GLN A 459 -30.12 5.70 5.40
C GLN A 459 -30.63 6.63 6.50
N VAL A 460 -30.70 7.93 6.22
CA VAL A 460 -31.00 8.98 7.20
C VAL A 460 -32.29 9.73 6.83
N GLU A 461 -33.26 9.67 7.73
CA GLU A 461 -34.48 10.48 7.69
C GLU A 461 -34.47 11.47 8.87
N SER A 462 -34.73 12.75 8.61
CA SER A 462 -34.72 13.79 9.64
C SER A 462 -36.14 14.22 10.06
N ASP A 463 -36.46 14.09 11.36
CA ASP A 463 -37.63 14.72 11.97
C ASP A 463 -37.20 16.06 12.59
N ARG A 464 -37.82 17.15 12.14
CA ARG A 464 -37.52 18.53 12.57
C ARG A 464 -38.71 19.17 13.29
N THR A 465 -39.24 18.51 14.31
CA THR A 465 -40.39 18.99 15.08
C THR A 465 -39.97 19.79 16.34
N GLY A 466 -40.74 20.84 16.67
CA GLY A 466 -40.55 21.60 17.90
C GLY A 466 -39.23 22.37 18.03
N GLY A 467 -38.49 22.54 16.93
CA GLY A 467 -37.16 23.16 16.93
C GLY A 467 -36.02 22.20 17.28
N GLN A 468 -36.32 20.93 17.56
CA GLN A 468 -35.34 19.85 17.72
C GLN A 468 -35.19 19.10 16.40
N THR A 469 -34.03 18.47 16.18
CA THR A 469 -33.83 17.57 15.06
C THR A 469 -33.43 16.19 15.57
N THR A 470 -34.19 15.17 15.17
CA THR A 470 -33.90 13.78 15.49
C THR A 470 -33.73 13.03 14.18
N LEU A 471 -32.62 12.31 14.04
CA LEU A 471 -32.33 11.47 12.88
C LEU A 471 -32.82 10.05 13.17
N SER A 472 -33.67 9.53 12.29
CA SER A 472 -33.95 8.09 12.22
C SER A 472 -32.95 7.47 11.24
N VAL A 473 -32.04 6.66 11.77
CA VAL A 473 -30.96 6.05 11.00
C VAL A 473 -31.21 4.56 10.87
N THR A 474 -31.16 4.03 9.65
CA THR A 474 -31.24 2.58 9.38
C THR A 474 -30.02 2.11 8.61
N GLN A 475 -29.56 0.88 8.87
CA GLN A 475 -28.38 0.32 8.22
C GLN A 475 -28.73 -0.83 7.30
N GLU A 476 -27.99 -0.91 6.20
CA GLU A 476 -27.98 -2.04 5.27
C GLU A 476 -26.58 -2.17 4.67
N ARG A 477 -26.19 -3.36 4.21
CA ARG A 477 -24.89 -3.52 3.54
C ARG A 477 -24.83 -2.71 2.25
N PHE A 478 -23.78 -1.91 2.09
CA PHE A 478 -23.47 -1.25 0.83
C PHE A 478 -22.80 -2.23 -0.14
N VAL A 479 -23.35 -2.35 -1.34
CA VAL A 479 -22.76 -3.13 -2.45
C VAL A 479 -23.10 -2.45 -3.79
N TYR A 480 -22.14 -2.43 -4.71
CA TYR A 480 -22.36 -1.83 -6.03
C TYR A 480 -23.26 -2.69 -6.93
N ASP A 481 -23.32 -3.99 -6.72
CA ASP A 481 -24.04 -4.94 -7.59
C ASP A 481 -25.57 -4.87 -7.46
N ARG A 482 -26.10 -4.15 -6.46
CA ARG A 482 -27.51 -3.70 -6.43
C ARG A 482 -27.95 -3.12 -7.77
N PHE A 483 -27.02 -2.46 -8.46
CA PHE A 483 -27.23 -1.88 -9.77
C PHE A 483 -27.52 -2.90 -10.88
N LEU A 484 -27.09 -4.16 -10.73
CA LEU A 484 -27.26 -5.23 -11.73
C LEU A 484 -28.69 -5.78 -11.81
N GLY A 485 -29.54 -5.55 -10.80
CA GLY A 485 -30.95 -5.97 -10.80
C GLY A 485 -31.21 -7.48 -10.58
N ASP A 486 -30.17 -8.31 -10.66
CA ASP A 486 -30.22 -9.75 -10.36
C ASP A 486 -30.08 -10.04 -8.86
N GLY A 487 -29.67 -9.03 -8.08
CA GLY A 487 -29.71 -9.02 -6.62
C GLY A 487 -31.11 -8.67 -6.13
N GLY A 488 -32.01 -9.64 -6.07
CA GLY A 488 -32.92 -9.67 -4.91
C GLY A 488 -32.06 -9.65 -3.63
N PRO A 489 -32.59 -9.24 -2.45
CA PRO A 489 -31.80 -9.33 -1.22
C PRO A 489 -31.19 -10.73 -1.16
N ASP A 490 -29.87 -10.82 -1.24
CA ASP A 490 -29.18 -12.07 -0.96
C ASP A 490 -29.72 -12.47 0.41
N SER A 491 -30.29 -13.67 0.56
CA SER A 491 -30.95 -14.06 1.81
C SER A 491 -30.04 -13.98 3.04
N ASP A 492 -28.72 -13.84 2.81
CA ASP A 492 -27.69 -13.55 3.81
C ASP A 492 -27.45 -12.05 4.05
N SER A 493 -27.58 -11.17 3.04
CA SER A 493 -27.44 -9.71 3.18
C SER A 493 -28.47 -9.08 4.12
N ASP A 494 -29.65 -9.71 4.22
CA ASP A 494 -30.71 -9.36 5.16
C ASP A 494 -30.40 -9.77 6.61
N ASN A 495 -29.27 -10.41 6.91
CA ASN A 495 -28.84 -10.76 8.28
C ASN A 495 -27.57 -10.03 8.73
N GLU A 496 -26.86 -9.37 7.82
CA GLU A 496 -25.62 -8.64 8.09
C GLU A 496 -25.92 -7.32 8.83
N VAL A 497 -25.42 -7.19 10.07
CA VAL A 497 -25.58 -6.02 10.92
C VAL A 497 -24.25 -5.71 11.58
N TRP A 498 -23.78 -4.47 11.42
CA TRP A 498 -22.60 -3.97 12.10
C TRP A 498 -23.01 -3.28 13.40
N ARG A 499 -22.13 -3.37 14.41
CA ARG A 499 -22.25 -2.50 15.59
C ARG A 499 -21.54 -1.20 15.28
N VAL A 500 -22.29 -0.17 14.92
CA VAL A 500 -21.73 1.07 14.36
C VAL A 500 -21.65 2.16 15.42
N PRO A 501 -20.46 2.63 15.83
CA PRO A 501 -20.33 3.88 16.58
C PRO A 501 -20.76 5.05 15.70
N VAL A 502 -21.83 5.75 16.07
CA VAL A 502 -22.43 6.85 15.31
C VAL A 502 -22.56 8.11 16.15
N SER A 503 -22.27 9.25 15.54
CA SER A 503 -22.56 10.59 16.07
C SER A 503 -23.05 11.51 14.94
N ALA A 504 -23.76 12.56 15.32
CA ALA A 504 -24.25 13.59 14.41
C ALA A 504 -23.84 14.98 14.91
N SER A 505 -23.56 15.88 13.98
CA SER A 505 -23.19 17.26 14.27
C SER A 505 -24.06 18.29 13.54
N ARG A 506 -24.09 19.49 14.14
CA ARG A 506 -24.58 20.72 13.54
C ARG A 506 -23.56 21.82 13.88
N GLY A 507 -22.87 22.34 12.87
CA GLY A 507 -21.76 23.26 13.10
C GLY A 507 -20.69 22.61 13.97
N SER A 508 -20.27 23.31 15.04
CA SER A 508 -19.28 22.81 16.00
C SER A 508 -19.88 21.96 17.13
N GLU A 509 -21.20 21.79 17.19
CA GLU A 509 -21.84 20.96 18.21
C GLU A 509 -21.99 19.53 17.71
N GLU A 510 -21.51 18.55 18.48
CA GLU A 510 -21.59 17.12 18.16
C GLU A 510 -22.31 16.35 19.28
N SER A 511 -23.12 15.35 18.89
CA SER A 511 -23.71 14.41 19.83
C SER A 511 -22.66 13.47 20.44
N ALA A 512 -22.96 12.83 21.57
CA ALA A 512 -22.12 11.73 22.04
C ALA A 512 -22.11 10.57 21.02
N VAL A 513 -20.96 9.91 20.86
CA VAL A 513 -20.85 8.69 20.05
C VAL A 513 -21.65 7.57 20.71
N THR A 514 -22.64 7.04 19.99
CA THR A 514 -23.53 5.96 20.46
C THR A 514 -23.38 4.75 19.56
N VAL A 515 -23.40 3.54 20.12
CA VAL A 515 -23.31 2.32 19.31
C VAL A 515 -24.71 1.94 18.82
N MET A 516 -24.89 1.94 17.50
CA MET A 516 -26.01 1.34 16.81
C MET A 516 -25.89 -0.18 16.87
N ASP A 517 -26.58 -0.81 17.83
CA ASP A 517 -26.65 -2.26 18.01
C ASP A 517 -27.99 -2.78 17.48
N GLY A 518 -28.03 -3.08 16.18
CA GLY A 518 -29.25 -3.47 15.46
C GLY A 518 -29.49 -2.65 14.18
N ARG A 519 -30.64 -2.85 13.55
CA ARG A 519 -30.94 -2.28 12.21
C ARG A 519 -31.26 -0.79 12.20
N GLN A 520 -31.64 -0.22 13.34
CA GLN A 520 -32.10 1.16 13.42
C GLN A 520 -31.71 1.81 14.74
N ILE A 521 -31.49 3.11 14.72
CA ILE A 521 -31.26 3.94 15.90
C ILE A 521 -31.85 5.34 15.68
N GLN A 522 -32.21 6.01 16.77
CA GLN A 522 -32.54 7.43 16.76
C GLN A 522 -31.39 8.22 17.36
N ILE A 523 -31.00 9.31 16.71
CA ILE A 523 -29.93 10.21 17.17
C ILE A 523 -30.49 11.62 17.28
N ASP A 524 -30.44 12.19 18.48
CA ASP A 524 -30.77 13.58 18.69
C ASP A 524 -29.59 14.46 18.26
N VAL A 525 -29.83 15.37 17.31
CA VAL A 525 -28.83 16.33 16.85
C VAL A 525 -28.78 17.49 17.85
N PRO A 526 -27.58 17.92 18.28
CA PRO A 526 -27.46 19.05 19.18
C PRO A 526 -27.93 20.37 18.54
N GLY A 527 -28.33 21.30 19.40
CA GLY A 527 -28.81 22.63 19.00
C GLY A 527 -30.26 22.66 18.48
N SER A 528 -30.75 23.86 18.17
CA SER A 528 -32.05 24.08 17.53
C SER A 528 -31.92 24.75 16.18
N GLY A 529 -32.80 24.42 15.22
CA GLY A 529 -32.78 25.01 13.88
C GLY A 529 -33.12 24.01 12.77
N ASP A 530 -33.30 24.56 11.56
CA ASP A 530 -33.65 23.84 10.33
C ASP A 530 -32.46 23.72 9.34
N GLY A 531 -31.25 24.06 9.78
CA GLY A 531 -30.03 23.99 8.97
C GLY A 531 -29.60 22.56 8.59
N TRP A 532 -28.42 22.48 7.99
CA TRP A 532 -27.76 21.22 7.67
C TRP A 532 -27.44 20.43 8.94
N VAL A 533 -27.34 19.12 8.76
CA VAL A 533 -26.92 18.15 9.78
C VAL A 533 -25.96 17.17 9.13
N LYS A 534 -24.93 16.74 9.86
CA LYS A 534 -23.93 15.82 9.35
C LYS A 534 -23.84 14.61 10.27
N LEU A 535 -24.20 13.44 9.76
CA LEU A 535 -23.86 12.17 10.38
C LEU A 535 -22.41 11.81 10.02
N ASN A 536 -21.70 11.12 10.91
CA ASN A 536 -20.28 10.76 10.73
C ASN A 536 -19.37 11.99 10.61
N PRO A 537 -19.38 12.92 11.57
CA PRO A 537 -18.50 14.10 11.53
C PRO A 537 -17.03 13.69 11.37
N LEU A 538 -16.32 14.44 10.53
CA LEU A 538 -14.92 14.21 10.15
C LEU A 538 -14.65 12.83 9.51
N GLN A 539 -15.70 12.13 9.08
CA GLN A 539 -15.62 10.81 8.44
C GLN A 539 -14.79 9.81 9.26
N THR A 540 -15.00 9.79 10.59
CA THR A 540 -14.25 8.91 11.50
C THR A 540 -14.75 7.47 11.48
N GLY A 541 -16.02 7.24 11.14
CA GLY A 541 -16.61 5.92 10.97
C GLY A 541 -16.44 5.34 9.57
N PHE A 542 -16.27 4.02 9.48
CA PHE A 542 -16.11 3.27 8.23
C PHE A 542 -17.47 2.86 7.63
N PHE A 543 -18.26 3.84 7.19
CA PHE A 543 -19.57 3.61 6.58
C PHE A 543 -19.96 4.81 5.70
N ARG A 544 -20.96 4.59 4.83
CA ARG A 544 -21.50 5.65 3.96
C ARG A 544 -22.81 6.19 4.50
N VAL A 545 -23.14 7.44 4.19
CA VAL A 545 -24.39 8.07 4.60
C VAL A 545 -25.21 8.49 3.39
N ASN A 546 -26.47 8.05 3.35
CA ASN A 546 -27.44 8.50 2.37
C ASN A 546 -28.54 9.32 3.05
N TYR A 547 -28.65 10.58 2.67
CA TYR A 547 -29.63 11.52 3.20
C TYR A 547 -30.91 11.57 2.34
N SER A 548 -31.99 12.09 2.92
CA SER A 548 -33.17 12.52 2.15
C SER A 548 -32.78 13.57 1.08
N THR A 549 -33.61 13.71 0.04
CA THR A 549 -33.36 14.69 -1.04
C THR A 549 -33.29 16.12 -0.47
N GLU A 550 -34.15 16.45 0.49
CA GLU A 550 -34.16 17.72 1.19
C GLU A 550 -32.88 17.95 2.00
N ASP A 551 -32.35 16.92 2.66
CA ASP A 551 -31.15 17.03 3.47
C ASP A 551 -29.86 17.14 2.63
N TRP A 552 -29.80 16.45 1.48
CA TRP A 552 -28.75 16.69 0.49
C TRP A 552 -28.71 18.15 0.04
N GLN A 553 -29.87 18.76 -0.23
CA GLN A 553 -29.96 20.17 -0.62
C GLN A 553 -29.56 21.13 0.51
N ARG A 554 -29.81 20.76 1.77
CA ARG A 554 -29.42 21.58 2.92
C ARG A 554 -27.91 21.61 3.15
N LEU A 555 -27.17 20.59 2.71
CA LEU A 555 -25.70 20.57 2.80
C LEU A 555 -25.04 21.55 1.82
N VAL A 556 -25.67 21.84 0.67
CA VAL A 556 -25.09 22.65 -0.41
C VAL A 556 -24.62 24.04 0.06
N PRO A 557 -25.43 24.86 0.76
CA PRO A 557 -24.98 26.17 1.23
C PRO A 557 -23.76 26.10 2.17
N ALA A 558 -23.65 25.04 2.98
CA ALA A 558 -22.54 24.86 3.92
C ALA A 558 -21.25 24.38 3.25
N ILE A 559 -21.36 23.72 2.10
CA ILE A 559 -20.23 23.40 1.20
C ILE A 559 -19.75 24.69 0.53
N GLU A 560 -20.67 25.45 -0.09
CA GLU A 560 -20.33 26.66 -0.84
C GLU A 560 -19.70 27.75 0.05
N SER A 561 -20.15 27.85 1.31
CA SER A 561 -19.63 28.80 2.30
C SER A 561 -18.38 28.30 3.04
N LEU A 562 -17.98 27.05 2.82
CA LEU A 562 -16.91 26.34 3.54
C LEU A 562 -17.15 26.22 5.06
N GLU A 563 -18.41 26.25 5.49
CA GLU A 563 -18.79 26.06 6.90
C GLU A 563 -18.60 24.60 7.36
N LEU A 564 -18.87 23.63 6.49
CA LEU A 564 -18.55 22.22 6.74
C LEU A 564 -17.04 22.01 6.76
N HIS A 565 -16.51 21.16 7.65
CA HIS A 565 -15.08 20.82 7.66
C HIS A 565 -14.63 20.22 6.32
N ALA A 566 -13.37 20.43 5.92
CA ALA A 566 -12.84 19.90 4.65
C ALA A 566 -13.04 18.38 4.51
N THR A 567 -12.73 17.62 5.56
CA THR A 567 -12.97 16.17 5.65
C THR A 567 -14.44 15.79 5.46
N ASP A 568 -15.38 16.57 6.01
CA ASP A 568 -16.81 16.33 5.83
C ASP A 568 -17.28 16.66 4.42
N ARG A 569 -16.79 17.77 3.84
CA ARG A 569 -17.03 18.10 2.42
C ARG A 569 -16.50 17.00 1.51
N LEU A 570 -15.31 16.45 1.79
CA LEU A 570 -14.74 15.32 1.05
C LEU A 570 -15.65 14.10 1.11
N GLY A 571 -16.02 13.64 2.30
CA GLY A 571 -16.84 12.43 2.40
C GLY A 571 -18.27 12.61 1.88
N VAL A 572 -18.84 13.83 1.96
CA VAL A 572 -20.17 14.14 1.39
C VAL A 572 -20.19 13.93 -0.12
N GLN A 573 -19.21 14.45 -0.87
CA GLN A 573 -19.15 14.21 -2.31
C GLN A 573 -18.80 12.76 -2.65
N ASN A 574 -17.95 12.10 -1.86
CA ASN A 574 -17.55 10.72 -2.12
C ASN A 574 -18.72 9.77 -1.91
N ASP A 575 -19.53 9.99 -0.86
CA ASP A 575 -20.77 9.26 -0.65
C ASP A 575 -21.75 9.49 -1.80
N ALA A 576 -21.97 10.73 -2.24
CA ALA A 576 -22.84 11.00 -3.38
C ALA A 576 -22.37 10.29 -4.66
N TYR A 577 -21.06 10.30 -4.94
CA TYR A 577 -20.48 9.54 -6.05
C TYR A 577 -20.73 8.04 -5.92
N ALA A 578 -20.34 7.43 -4.80
CA ALA A 578 -20.46 5.99 -4.59
C ALA A 578 -21.92 5.52 -4.59
N LEU A 579 -22.83 6.27 -3.96
CA LEU A 579 -24.26 6.01 -4.00
C LEU A 579 -24.82 6.09 -5.43
N SER A 580 -24.31 7.00 -6.27
CA SER A 580 -24.69 7.06 -7.68
C SER A 580 -24.15 5.90 -8.51
N ARG A 581 -22.97 5.39 -8.16
CA ARG A 581 -22.40 4.17 -8.74
C ARG A 581 -23.18 2.92 -8.35
N ALA A 582 -23.77 2.90 -7.15
CA ALA A 582 -24.60 1.82 -6.64
C ALA A 582 -26.10 1.97 -6.99
N GLY A 583 -26.52 3.07 -7.61
CA GLY A 583 -27.93 3.34 -7.99
C GLY A 583 -28.85 3.72 -6.84
N LEU A 584 -28.27 4.11 -5.70
CA LEU A 584 -29.01 4.64 -4.55
C LEU A 584 -29.24 6.15 -4.67
N LEU A 585 -28.53 6.83 -5.58
CA LEU A 585 -28.64 8.24 -5.85
C LEU A 585 -28.58 8.50 -7.37
N PRO A 586 -29.37 9.42 -7.95
CA PRO A 586 -29.20 9.80 -9.35
C PRO A 586 -27.81 10.37 -9.64
N VAL A 587 -27.18 10.01 -10.77
CA VAL A 587 -25.86 10.57 -11.14
C VAL A 587 -25.92 12.09 -11.26
N THR A 588 -27.04 12.65 -11.72
CA THR A 588 -27.22 14.10 -11.83
C THR A 588 -27.24 14.81 -10.49
N GLN A 589 -27.60 14.14 -9.39
CA GLN A 589 -27.49 14.70 -8.04
C GLN A 589 -26.02 14.86 -7.64
N PHE A 590 -25.16 13.87 -7.92
CA PHE A 590 -23.71 13.99 -7.71
C PHE A 590 -23.10 15.10 -8.57
N LEU A 591 -23.43 15.16 -9.87
CA LEU A 591 -22.93 16.21 -10.76
C LEU A 591 -23.38 17.62 -10.33
N SER A 592 -24.61 17.75 -9.81
CA SER A 592 -25.10 19.01 -9.25
C SER A 592 -24.33 19.38 -7.97
N LEU A 593 -24.08 18.42 -7.09
CA LEU A 593 -23.29 18.62 -5.87
C LEU A 593 -21.85 19.03 -6.19
N ALA A 594 -21.22 18.42 -7.19
CA ALA A 594 -19.87 18.77 -7.64
C ALA A 594 -19.73 20.26 -8.03
N GLN A 595 -20.79 20.90 -8.53
CA GLN A 595 -20.77 22.34 -8.84
C GLN A 595 -20.66 23.24 -7.60
N ALA A 596 -21.07 22.76 -6.42
CA ALA A 596 -21.01 23.51 -5.16
C ALA A 596 -19.56 23.70 -4.65
N TYR A 597 -18.61 22.89 -5.15
CA TYR A 597 -17.21 22.90 -4.71
C TYR A 597 -16.36 23.96 -5.42
N LYS A 598 -16.96 24.88 -6.20
CA LYS A 598 -16.22 25.96 -6.90
C LYS A 598 -15.41 26.85 -5.96
N ASN A 599 -15.79 26.93 -4.68
CA ASN A 599 -15.08 27.72 -3.66
C ASN A 599 -14.05 26.90 -2.85
N GLU A 600 -13.93 25.59 -3.09
CA GLU A 600 -13.07 24.68 -2.34
C GLU A 600 -11.60 25.13 -2.34
N GLY A 601 -10.95 25.01 -1.17
CA GLY A 601 -9.57 25.39 -0.93
C GLY A 601 -8.67 24.24 -0.48
N ASP A 602 -9.21 23.06 -0.20
CA ASP A 602 -8.46 21.90 0.28
C ASP A 602 -8.01 21.00 -0.88
N ALA A 603 -6.73 20.64 -0.90
CA ALA A 603 -6.13 19.84 -1.96
C ALA A 603 -6.71 18.41 -2.06
N SER A 604 -7.05 17.81 -0.92
CA SER A 604 -7.57 16.45 -0.82
C SER A 604 -9.00 16.37 -1.30
N VAL A 605 -9.84 17.36 -0.94
CA VAL A 605 -11.21 17.46 -1.44
C VAL A 605 -11.21 17.58 -2.96
N TRP A 606 -10.33 18.42 -3.51
CA TRP A 606 -10.16 18.55 -4.96
C TRP A 606 -9.65 17.26 -5.62
N SER A 607 -8.73 16.55 -4.97
CA SER A 607 -8.16 15.28 -5.48
C SER A 607 -9.21 14.16 -5.55
N ASP A 608 -10.05 14.02 -4.52
CA ASP A 608 -11.16 13.07 -4.50
C ASP A 608 -12.20 13.43 -5.58
N LEU A 609 -12.61 14.70 -5.67
CA LEU A 609 -13.56 15.17 -6.70
C LEU A 609 -13.05 14.88 -8.11
N ALA A 610 -11.77 15.18 -8.35
CA ALA A 610 -11.10 14.92 -9.61
C ALA A 610 -11.11 13.44 -9.99
N SER A 611 -10.83 12.56 -9.03
CA SER A 611 -10.83 11.12 -9.24
C SER A 611 -12.23 10.61 -9.58
N ASN A 612 -13.24 11.02 -8.82
CA ASN A 612 -14.65 10.62 -9.05
C ASN A 612 -15.18 11.10 -10.42
N LEU A 613 -14.84 12.33 -10.84
CA LEU A 613 -15.21 12.84 -12.16
C LEU A 613 -14.46 12.10 -13.29
N ARG A 614 -13.16 11.86 -13.12
CA ARG A 614 -12.38 11.09 -14.11
C ARG A 614 -12.90 9.67 -14.28
N ASP A 615 -13.30 9.01 -13.21
CA ASP A 615 -13.88 7.66 -13.27
C ASP A 615 -15.17 7.64 -14.10
N ILE A 616 -16.04 8.65 -13.96
CA ILE A 616 -17.21 8.81 -14.83
C ILE A 616 -16.77 9.08 -16.27
N GLU A 617 -15.80 9.98 -16.50
CA GLU A 617 -15.28 10.29 -17.84
C GLU A 617 -14.79 9.04 -18.57
N GLN A 618 -14.07 8.14 -17.88
CA GLN A 618 -13.57 6.90 -18.48
C GLN A 618 -14.70 6.06 -19.09
N LEU A 619 -15.86 6.01 -18.43
CA LEU A 619 -17.00 5.21 -18.86
C LEU A 619 -17.74 5.81 -20.05
N ILE A 620 -17.74 7.14 -20.15
CA ILE A 620 -18.46 7.87 -21.20
C ILE A 620 -17.53 8.39 -22.32
N SER A 621 -16.24 8.02 -22.29
CA SER A 621 -15.22 8.55 -23.22
C SER A 621 -15.50 8.26 -24.70
N ASP A 622 -16.31 7.24 -25.00
CA ASP A 622 -16.76 6.88 -26.35
C ASP A 622 -18.20 7.36 -26.64
N GLU A 623 -18.85 8.05 -25.70
CA GLU A 623 -20.22 8.57 -25.83
C GLU A 623 -20.25 9.98 -26.43
N ALA A 624 -21.35 10.32 -27.12
CA ALA A 624 -21.53 11.63 -27.74
C ALA A 624 -21.55 12.81 -26.73
N ILE A 625 -21.85 12.53 -25.46
CA ILE A 625 -21.88 13.53 -24.37
C ILE A 625 -20.49 13.93 -23.87
N HIS A 626 -19.43 13.18 -24.24
CA HIS A 626 -18.09 13.38 -23.69
C HIS A 626 -17.57 14.83 -23.81
N PRO A 627 -17.70 15.54 -24.95
CA PRO A 627 -17.26 16.94 -25.04
C PRO A 627 -18.04 17.89 -24.10
N ALA A 628 -19.33 17.65 -23.88
CA ALA A 628 -20.14 18.46 -22.96
C ALA A 628 -19.71 18.22 -21.50
N TYR A 629 -19.43 16.95 -21.16
CA TYR A 629 -18.87 16.57 -19.87
C TYR A 629 -17.52 17.26 -19.60
N GLN A 630 -16.61 17.26 -20.58
CA GLN A 630 -15.32 17.96 -20.47
C GLN A 630 -15.51 19.48 -20.30
N GLY A 631 -16.54 20.07 -20.95
CA GLY A 631 -16.93 21.46 -20.73
C GLY A 631 -17.32 21.72 -19.28
N PHE A 632 -18.21 20.89 -18.73
CA PHE A 632 -18.64 20.96 -17.33
C PHE A 632 -17.48 20.83 -16.34
N ALA A 633 -16.60 19.84 -16.51
CA ALA A 633 -15.47 19.67 -15.61
C ALA A 633 -14.52 20.90 -15.66
N ARG A 634 -14.33 21.48 -16.85
CA ARG A 634 -13.53 22.70 -17.03
C ARG A 634 -14.13 23.92 -16.33
N GLU A 635 -15.46 24.03 -16.24
CA GLU A 635 -16.13 25.09 -15.48
C GLU A 635 -15.93 24.97 -13.96
N ILE A 636 -15.61 23.76 -13.48
CA ILE A 636 -15.30 23.50 -12.08
C ILE A 636 -13.81 23.80 -11.81
N PHE A 637 -12.89 23.17 -12.55
CA PHE A 637 -11.46 23.25 -12.26
C PHE A 637 -10.77 24.52 -12.80
N GLY A 638 -11.23 25.05 -13.93
CA GLY A 638 -10.61 26.21 -14.58
C GLY A 638 -10.54 27.46 -13.68
N PRO A 639 -11.63 27.86 -13.00
CA PRO A 639 -11.60 28.97 -12.05
C PRO A 639 -10.60 28.76 -10.91
N ALA A 640 -10.54 27.55 -10.32
CA ALA A 640 -9.60 27.23 -9.26
C ALA A 640 -8.14 27.30 -9.74
N ALA A 641 -7.86 26.75 -10.93
CA ALA A 641 -6.55 26.84 -11.59
C ALA A 641 -6.09 28.29 -11.80
N ARG A 642 -7.00 29.18 -12.26
CA ARG A 642 -6.70 30.61 -12.42
C ARG A 642 -6.48 31.33 -11.09
N LYS A 643 -7.21 30.95 -10.04
CA LYS A 643 -7.10 31.54 -8.70
C LYS A 643 -5.76 31.19 -8.03
N ILE A 644 -5.38 29.92 -8.04
CA ILE A 644 -4.12 29.47 -7.43
C ILE A 644 -2.92 29.92 -8.28
N GLY A 645 -3.01 29.83 -9.61
CA GLY A 645 -1.96 30.23 -10.53
C GLY A 645 -0.77 29.27 -10.56
N TRP A 646 0.22 29.56 -11.40
CA TRP A 646 1.40 28.72 -11.61
C TRP A 646 2.57 29.03 -10.68
N GLU A 647 2.57 30.17 -10.00
CA GLU A 647 3.70 30.58 -9.16
C GLU A 647 3.30 30.49 -7.67
N PRO A 648 4.17 29.94 -6.80
CA PRO A 648 4.00 30.05 -5.37
C PRO A 648 3.95 31.51 -4.92
N LYS A 649 3.07 31.82 -3.96
CA LYS A 649 2.87 33.16 -3.38
C LYS A 649 3.36 33.16 -1.93
N SER A 650 3.67 34.36 -1.43
CA SER A 650 4.06 34.53 -0.03
C SER A 650 2.97 34.04 0.92
N GLY A 651 3.35 33.16 1.86
CA GLY A 651 2.46 32.59 2.87
C GLY A 651 1.78 31.28 2.46
N GLU A 652 1.98 30.82 1.23
CA GLU A 652 1.54 29.49 0.81
C GLU A 652 2.48 28.41 1.34
N GLY A 653 1.92 27.24 1.66
CA GLY A 653 2.62 26.11 2.25
C GLY A 653 2.47 24.81 1.47
N HIS A 654 2.62 23.70 2.18
CA HIS A 654 2.55 22.34 1.65
C HIS A 654 1.24 22.04 0.90
N LEU A 655 0.10 22.31 1.55
CA LEU A 655 -1.22 22.04 0.98
C LEU A 655 -1.53 22.92 -0.24
N ASP A 656 -1.01 24.15 -0.31
CA ASP A 656 -1.15 25.00 -1.50
C ASP A 656 -0.38 24.44 -2.70
N ALA A 657 0.79 23.83 -2.47
CA ALA A 657 1.57 23.17 -3.52
C ALA A 657 0.83 21.95 -4.08
N LEU A 658 0.21 21.14 -3.21
CA LEU A 658 -0.64 20.03 -3.62
C LEU A 658 -1.89 20.52 -4.36
N LEU A 659 -2.58 21.52 -3.82
CA LEU A 659 -3.76 22.12 -4.42
C LEU A 659 -3.45 22.62 -5.84
N ARG A 660 -2.38 23.41 -5.99
CA ARG A 660 -1.93 23.95 -7.27
C ARG A 660 -1.73 22.86 -8.30
N SER A 661 -1.00 21.82 -7.93
CA SER A 661 -0.69 20.69 -8.81
C SER A 661 -1.97 19.97 -9.24
N THR A 662 -2.87 19.71 -8.29
CA THR A 662 -4.17 19.06 -8.53
C THR A 662 -5.02 19.86 -9.50
N VAL A 663 -5.34 21.13 -9.21
CA VAL A 663 -6.29 21.88 -10.03
C VAL A 663 -5.73 22.26 -11.41
N LEU A 664 -4.42 22.50 -11.53
CA LEU A 664 -3.77 22.74 -12.84
C LEU A 664 -3.79 21.47 -13.69
N SER A 665 -3.47 20.32 -13.09
CA SER A 665 -3.51 19.02 -13.78
C SER A 665 -4.91 18.71 -14.30
N GLN A 666 -5.95 18.92 -13.49
CA GLN A 666 -7.33 18.67 -13.91
C GLN A 666 -7.80 19.65 -14.98
N ALA A 667 -7.61 20.96 -14.77
CA ALA A 667 -8.01 21.95 -15.77
C ALA A 667 -7.33 21.70 -17.14
N GLY A 668 -6.04 21.37 -17.14
CA GLY A 668 -5.31 21.00 -18.35
C GLY A 668 -5.76 19.67 -18.97
N SER A 669 -6.05 18.66 -18.14
CA SER A 669 -6.55 17.36 -18.61
C SER A 669 -7.89 17.50 -19.35
N TYR A 670 -8.75 18.41 -18.89
CA TYR A 670 -10.00 18.80 -19.57
C TYR A 670 -9.80 19.90 -20.64
N HIS A 671 -8.57 20.06 -21.14
CA HIS A 671 -8.19 20.93 -22.26
C HIS A 671 -8.45 22.43 -22.06
N ASP A 672 -8.39 22.95 -20.82
CA ASP A 672 -8.44 24.41 -20.60
C ASP A 672 -7.34 25.10 -21.46
N PRO A 673 -7.72 26.02 -22.39
CA PRO A 673 -6.78 26.54 -23.37
C PRO A 673 -5.61 27.31 -22.76
N ASP A 674 -5.86 28.07 -21.69
CA ASP A 674 -4.85 28.91 -21.05
C ASP A 674 -3.87 28.03 -20.25
N VAL A 675 -4.37 27.01 -19.56
CA VAL A 675 -3.54 26.06 -18.81
C VAL A 675 -2.68 25.23 -19.77
N THR A 676 -3.27 24.76 -20.87
CA THR A 676 -2.55 23.95 -21.87
C THR A 676 -1.44 24.74 -22.57
N ALA A 677 -1.73 25.98 -22.95
CA ALA A 677 -0.73 26.88 -23.56
C ALA A 677 0.43 27.16 -22.59
N GLN A 678 0.12 27.45 -21.32
CA GLN A 678 1.14 27.70 -20.30
C GLN A 678 1.98 26.46 -19.97
N ALA A 679 1.36 25.27 -19.90
CA ALA A 679 2.12 24.03 -19.71
C ALA A 679 3.12 23.80 -20.85
N THR A 680 2.68 24.01 -22.09
CA THR A 680 3.55 23.88 -23.27
C THR A 680 4.71 24.88 -23.23
N GLU A 681 4.43 26.15 -22.93
CA GLU A 681 5.45 27.18 -22.82
C GLU A 681 6.47 26.87 -21.71
N ARG A 682 6.00 26.43 -20.54
CA ARG A 682 6.84 26.08 -19.39
C ARG A 682 7.70 24.86 -19.67
N PHE A 683 7.16 23.84 -20.35
CA PHE A 683 7.95 22.70 -20.78
C PHE A 683 9.10 23.11 -21.71
N GLN A 684 8.83 23.99 -22.68
CA GLN A 684 9.88 24.49 -23.59
C GLN A 684 10.94 25.36 -22.89
N LYS A 685 10.56 26.10 -21.83
CA LYS A 685 11.53 26.82 -20.98
C LYS A 685 12.35 25.85 -20.14
N TYR A 686 11.73 24.82 -19.57
CA TYR A 686 12.40 23.78 -18.80
C TYR A 686 13.50 23.07 -19.60
N LEU A 687 13.25 22.79 -20.89
CA LEU A 687 14.25 22.22 -21.79
C LEU A 687 15.50 23.10 -22.00
N GLN A 688 15.37 24.42 -21.80
CA GLN A 688 16.49 25.36 -21.92
C GLN A 688 17.19 25.58 -20.59
N ASP A 689 16.42 25.63 -19.51
CA ASP A 689 16.89 25.86 -18.16
C ASP A 689 15.97 25.15 -17.16
N ARG A 690 16.53 24.13 -16.49
CA ARG A 690 15.81 23.26 -15.55
C ARG A 690 15.34 24.01 -14.31
N GLU A 691 15.97 25.13 -13.95
CA GLU A 691 15.59 25.94 -12.79
C GLU A 691 14.29 26.74 -13.02
N THR A 692 13.83 26.84 -14.28
CA THR A 692 12.63 27.60 -14.63
C THR A 692 11.33 26.95 -14.17
N LEU A 693 11.37 25.71 -13.68
CA LEU A 693 10.19 24.97 -13.26
C LEU A 693 10.36 24.34 -11.87
N ALA A 694 9.53 24.82 -10.94
CA ALA A 694 9.46 24.30 -9.58
C ALA A 694 9.12 22.80 -9.57
N PRO A 695 9.72 22.00 -8.66
CA PRO A 695 9.48 20.56 -8.53
C PRO A 695 8.02 20.14 -8.54
N ASP A 696 7.18 20.85 -7.78
CA ASP A 696 5.75 20.55 -7.64
C ASP A 696 5.00 20.57 -8.98
N LEU A 697 5.48 21.35 -9.95
CA LEU A 697 4.83 21.53 -11.24
C LEU A 697 5.38 20.63 -12.35
N ARG A 698 6.54 19.98 -12.14
CA ARG A 698 7.22 19.21 -13.20
C ARG A 698 6.33 18.10 -13.74
N GLY A 699 5.79 17.26 -12.85
CA GLY A 699 4.87 16.19 -13.25
C GLY A 699 3.64 16.69 -14.02
N VAL A 700 3.04 17.80 -13.58
CA VAL A 700 1.87 18.41 -14.24
C VAL A 700 2.24 18.95 -15.62
N VAL A 701 3.33 19.72 -15.72
CA VAL A 701 3.77 20.33 -16.97
C VAL A 701 4.17 19.25 -17.98
N PHE A 702 4.91 18.22 -17.57
CA PHE A 702 5.33 17.14 -18.46
C PHE A 702 4.12 16.36 -18.99
N ALA A 703 3.18 16.01 -18.09
CA ALA A 703 1.96 15.30 -18.46
C ALA A 703 1.09 16.08 -19.46
N LEU A 704 0.91 17.39 -19.25
CA LEU A 704 0.09 18.23 -20.12
C LEU A 704 0.79 18.55 -21.45
N ALA A 705 2.11 18.73 -21.44
CA ALA A 705 2.91 18.87 -22.66
C ALA A 705 2.85 17.59 -23.51
N ALA A 706 2.94 16.41 -22.88
CA ALA A 706 2.78 15.12 -23.55
C ALA A 706 1.36 14.94 -24.11
N GLN A 707 0.32 15.30 -23.36
CA GLN A 707 -1.08 15.23 -23.81
C GLN A 707 -1.32 16.05 -25.08
N SER A 708 -0.71 17.22 -25.17
CA SER A 708 -0.86 18.14 -26.31
C SER A 708 0.21 17.96 -27.39
N GLY A 709 1.21 17.13 -27.12
CA GLY A 709 2.42 16.99 -27.90
C GLY A 709 2.37 15.92 -29.00
N GLY A 710 3.44 15.88 -29.79
CA GLY A 710 3.69 14.84 -30.79
C GLY A 710 5.05 14.18 -30.59
N LYS A 711 5.55 13.53 -31.65
CA LYS A 711 6.83 12.81 -31.62
C LYS A 711 8.01 13.64 -31.11
N ASP A 712 8.07 14.93 -31.44
CA ASP A 712 9.16 15.80 -30.97
C ASP A 712 9.18 15.92 -29.43
N VAL A 713 8.00 16.11 -28.81
CA VAL A 713 7.87 16.16 -27.34
C VAL A 713 8.16 14.80 -26.72
N TYR A 714 7.76 13.71 -27.37
CA TYR A 714 8.05 12.35 -26.95
C TYR A 714 9.57 12.09 -26.87
N ASP A 715 10.30 12.51 -27.90
CA ASP A 715 11.76 12.37 -27.94
C ASP A 715 12.46 13.28 -26.93
N GLN A 716 11.92 14.48 -26.69
CA GLN A 716 12.41 15.38 -25.64
C GLN A 716 12.26 14.75 -24.24
N ILE A 717 11.13 14.11 -23.95
CA ILE A 717 10.91 13.42 -22.66
C ILE A 717 11.90 12.27 -22.47
N TRP A 718 12.13 11.45 -23.50
CA TRP A 718 13.15 10.40 -23.43
C TRP A 718 14.57 10.94 -23.28
N GLY A 719 14.88 12.07 -23.93
CA GLY A 719 16.15 12.76 -23.74
C GLY A 719 16.36 13.18 -22.28
N LEU A 720 15.34 13.81 -21.67
CA LEU A 720 15.38 14.20 -20.26
C LEU A 720 15.50 13.00 -19.32
N GLU A 721 14.80 11.90 -19.61
CA GLU A 721 14.82 10.70 -18.75
C GLU A 721 16.22 10.06 -18.73
N GLY A 722 16.89 10.01 -19.89
CA GLY A 722 18.25 9.51 -20.00
C GLY A 722 19.32 10.43 -19.40
N GLU A 723 19.02 11.71 -19.16
CA GLU A 723 19.95 12.70 -18.59
C GLU A 723 19.89 12.83 -17.08
N THR A 724 18.82 12.37 -16.43
CA THR A 724 18.61 12.55 -14.99
C THR A 724 18.94 11.29 -14.19
N ASP A 725 19.64 11.47 -13.06
CA ASP A 725 19.92 10.43 -12.08
C ASP A 725 18.94 10.43 -10.88
N LEU A 726 18.03 11.41 -10.82
CA LEU A 726 17.02 11.51 -9.77
C LEU A 726 15.85 10.55 -10.07
N ALA A 727 15.69 9.54 -9.22
CA ALA A 727 14.66 8.50 -9.37
C ALA A 727 13.24 9.08 -9.49
N GLU A 728 12.91 10.08 -8.68
CA GLU A 728 11.62 10.77 -8.75
C GLU A 728 11.38 11.42 -10.13
N GLU A 729 12.40 12.08 -10.70
CA GLU A 729 12.27 12.76 -11.99
C GLU A 729 12.12 11.76 -13.14
N LYS A 730 12.84 10.62 -13.07
CA LYS A 730 12.65 9.51 -14.02
C LYS A 730 11.19 9.04 -14.02
N ILE A 731 10.61 8.79 -12.85
CA ILE A 731 9.21 8.35 -12.75
C ILE A 731 8.23 9.40 -13.31
N ARG A 732 8.45 10.70 -13.03
CA ARG A 732 7.62 11.77 -13.61
C ARG A 732 7.65 11.76 -15.14
N LEU A 733 8.84 11.61 -15.72
CA LEU A 733 9.03 11.57 -17.17
C LEU A 733 8.41 10.31 -17.78
N LEU A 734 8.66 9.13 -17.21
CA LEU A 734 8.04 7.87 -17.62
C LEU A 734 6.51 7.96 -17.58
N MET A 735 5.93 8.48 -16.50
CA MET A 735 4.48 8.65 -16.39
C MET A 735 3.92 9.63 -17.42
N SER A 736 4.67 10.67 -17.79
CA SER A 736 4.22 11.60 -18.84
C SER A 736 4.11 10.94 -20.22
N LEU A 737 4.92 9.91 -20.52
CA LEU A 737 4.84 9.13 -21.77
C LEU A 737 3.49 8.39 -21.94
N THR A 738 2.76 8.18 -20.85
CA THR A 738 1.44 7.54 -20.87
C THR A 738 0.30 8.50 -21.25
N ARG A 739 0.59 9.82 -21.32
CA ARG A 739 -0.41 10.88 -21.51
C ARG A 739 -0.62 11.27 -22.97
N PHE A 740 0.23 10.82 -23.88
CA PHE A 740 0.10 11.07 -25.32
C PHE A 740 -1.24 10.58 -25.87
N GLN A 741 -1.78 11.29 -26.85
CA GLN A 741 -3.08 10.98 -27.48
C GLN A 741 -2.96 10.19 -28.78
N ARG A 742 -1.72 9.89 -29.21
CA ARG A 742 -1.41 9.19 -30.45
C ARG A 742 -1.13 7.70 -30.19
N PRO A 743 -1.92 6.77 -30.75
CA PRO A 743 -1.76 5.34 -30.53
C PRO A 743 -0.35 4.80 -30.80
N GLU A 744 0.35 5.33 -31.81
CA GLU A 744 1.71 4.90 -32.15
C GLU A 744 2.75 5.21 -31.06
N LEU A 745 2.56 6.31 -30.33
CA LEU A 745 3.45 6.70 -29.23
C LEU A 745 3.16 5.87 -27.98
N LEU A 746 1.89 5.58 -27.71
CA LEU A 746 1.48 4.72 -26.60
C LEU A 746 1.99 3.28 -26.80
N ASN A 747 1.90 2.73 -28.02
CA ASN A 747 2.49 1.43 -28.34
C ASN A 747 4.02 1.41 -28.18
N SER A 748 4.69 2.51 -28.54
CA SER A 748 6.14 2.64 -28.33
C SER A 748 6.48 2.63 -26.83
N THR A 749 5.69 3.34 -26.01
CA THR A 749 5.83 3.34 -24.55
C THR A 749 5.61 1.96 -23.95
N LEU A 750 4.61 1.21 -24.43
CA LEU A 750 4.38 -0.18 -24.01
C LEU A 750 5.57 -1.08 -24.36
N ALA A 751 6.08 -1.00 -25.59
CA ALA A 751 7.25 -1.79 -25.98
C ALA A 751 8.50 -1.44 -25.14
N ASP A 752 8.72 -0.15 -24.85
CA ASP A 752 9.83 0.29 -24.02
C ASP A 752 9.69 -0.18 -22.56
N SER A 753 8.47 -0.43 -22.05
CA SER A 753 8.25 -0.87 -20.66
C SER A 753 8.85 -2.24 -20.32
N LEU A 754 9.13 -3.09 -21.33
CA LEU A 754 9.82 -4.37 -21.17
C LEU A 754 11.27 -4.33 -21.65
N SER A 755 11.74 -3.18 -22.14
CA SER A 755 13.12 -2.98 -22.62
C SER A 755 14.08 -2.62 -21.49
N ALA A 756 15.38 -2.62 -21.78
CA ALA A 756 16.41 -2.19 -20.83
C ALA A 756 16.36 -0.69 -20.48
N LYS A 757 15.54 0.13 -21.17
CA LYS A 757 15.35 1.55 -20.82
C LYS A 757 14.54 1.73 -19.54
N VAL A 758 13.71 0.76 -19.19
CA VAL A 758 12.77 0.83 -18.07
C VAL A 758 13.13 -0.25 -17.08
N ARG A 759 13.34 0.15 -15.82
CA ARG A 759 13.59 -0.80 -14.74
C ARG A 759 12.40 -1.73 -14.55
N SER A 760 12.65 -2.99 -14.19
CA SER A 760 11.60 -3.99 -13.98
C SER A 760 10.57 -3.55 -12.94
N GLN A 761 10.97 -2.78 -11.93
CA GLN A 761 10.06 -2.27 -10.90
C GLN A 761 9.05 -1.22 -11.41
N ASP A 762 9.27 -0.65 -12.60
CA ASP A 762 8.48 0.45 -13.19
C ASP A 762 7.68 0.01 -14.43
N SER A 763 7.97 -1.18 -14.98
CA SER A 763 7.29 -1.74 -16.15
C SER A 763 5.76 -1.73 -16.02
N ILE A 764 5.24 -2.23 -14.89
CA ILE A 764 3.79 -2.34 -14.66
C ILE A 764 3.15 -0.97 -14.49
N THR A 765 3.86 -0.02 -13.89
CA THR A 765 3.39 1.36 -13.72
C THR A 765 3.13 2.03 -15.07
N LEU A 766 4.01 1.83 -16.05
CA LEU A 766 3.82 2.33 -17.42
C LEU A 766 2.65 1.66 -18.13
N VAL A 767 2.55 0.33 -18.06
CA VAL A 767 1.44 -0.43 -18.67
C VAL A 767 0.09 0.03 -18.11
N ALA A 768 -0.02 0.13 -16.78
CA ALA A 768 -1.23 0.61 -16.12
C ALA A 768 -1.54 2.08 -16.47
N GLY A 769 -0.52 2.94 -16.59
CA GLY A 769 -0.70 4.32 -17.02
C GLY A 769 -1.25 4.44 -18.46
N VAL A 770 -0.75 3.62 -19.39
CA VAL A 770 -1.29 3.54 -20.76
C VAL A 770 -2.70 2.96 -20.76
N ALA A 771 -3.00 1.96 -19.91
CA ALA A 771 -4.33 1.38 -19.80
C ALA A 771 -5.39 2.38 -19.28
N ALA A 772 -4.99 3.31 -18.41
CA ALA A 772 -5.85 4.37 -17.89
C ALA A 772 -6.10 5.51 -18.91
N ASN A 773 -5.37 5.53 -20.03
CA ASN A 773 -5.60 6.46 -21.13
C ASN A 773 -6.68 5.88 -22.06
N PRO A 774 -7.79 6.60 -22.36
CA PRO A 774 -8.84 6.09 -23.26
C PRO A 774 -8.33 5.66 -24.65
N LYS A 775 -7.24 6.26 -25.14
CA LYS A 775 -6.60 5.89 -26.42
C LYS A 775 -5.60 4.73 -26.29
N GLY A 776 -5.21 4.37 -25.08
CA GLY A 776 -4.26 3.31 -24.76
C GLY A 776 -4.87 2.06 -24.12
N ARG A 777 -6.10 2.14 -23.60
CA ARG A 777 -6.79 1.05 -22.88
C ARG A 777 -6.72 -0.30 -23.60
N ASP A 778 -7.19 -0.35 -24.85
CA ASP A 778 -7.17 -1.60 -25.62
C ASP A 778 -5.74 -2.01 -26.02
N LEU A 779 -4.87 -1.04 -26.33
CA LEU A 779 -3.47 -1.30 -26.69
C LEU A 779 -2.70 -1.97 -25.56
N ALA A 780 -2.87 -1.48 -24.33
CA ALA A 780 -2.22 -2.04 -23.16
C ALA A 780 -2.68 -3.48 -22.90
N TRP A 781 -3.98 -3.75 -23.10
CA TRP A 781 -4.50 -5.11 -22.91
C TRP A 781 -3.99 -6.09 -23.96
N GLU A 782 -3.98 -5.72 -25.24
CA GLU A 782 -3.35 -6.55 -26.29
C GLU A 782 -1.87 -6.80 -25.99
N PHE A 783 -1.14 -5.76 -25.57
CA PHE A 783 0.26 -5.89 -25.18
C PHE A 783 0.48 -6.85 -24.01
N VAL A 784 -0.39 -6.81 -22.98
CA VAL A 784 -0.33 -7.75 -21.86
C VAL A 784 -0.55 -9.18 -22.31
N LYS A 785 -1.56 -9.45 -23.15
CA LYS A 785 -1.80 -10.80 -23.69
C LYS A 785 -0.61 -11.31 -24.49
N ASP A 786 -0.09 -10.48 -25.39
CA ASP A 786 1.03 -10.84 -26.28
C ASP A 786 2.33 -11.13 -25.51
N ASN A 787 2.50 -10.54 -24.33
CA ASN A 787 3.73 -10.64 -23.53
C ASN A 787 3.52 -11.34 -22.17
N TRP A 788 2.40 -12.03 -21.98
CA TRP A 788 2.01 -12.59 -20.69
C TRP A 788 3.07 -13.51 -20.09
N ALA A 789 3.70 -14.36 -20.90
CA ALA A 789 4.75 -15.26 -20.44
C ALA A 789 5.92 -14.52 -19.75
N GLU A 790 6.27 -13.31 -20.19
CA GLU A 790 7.33 -12.51 -19.56
C GLU A 790 6.83 -11.80 -18.29
N PHE A 791 5.58 -11.33 -18.29
CA PHE A 791 4.97 -10.78 -17.09
C PHE A 791 4.82 -11.83 -15.98
N ASP A 792 4.37 -13.03 -16.33
CA ASP A 792 4.25 -14.15 -15.42
C ASP A 792 5.63 -14.61 -14.90
N ARG A 793 6.65 -14.65 -15.75
CA ARG A 793 8.03 -14.95 -15.32
C ARG A 793 8.55 -13.94 -14.28
N ARG A 794 8.29 -12.65 -14.47
CA ARG A 794 8.79 -11.57 -13.59
C ARG A 794 7.95 -11.38 -12.33
N TYR A 795 6.63 -11.51 -12.43
CA TYR A 795 5.69 -11.07 -11.39
C TYR A 795 4.66 -12.15 -11.00
N GLY A 796 4.62 -13.30 -11.67
CA GLY A 796 3.64 -14.37 -11.44
C GLY A 796 3.65 -14.94 -10.02
N GLY A 797 4.73 -14.71 -9.27
CA GLY A 797 4.82 -15.03 -7.83
C GLY A 797 3.85 -14.23 -6.95
N GLY A 798 3.24 -13.16 -7.46
CA GLY A 798 2.24 -12.37 -6.74
C GLY A 798 2.68 -10.95 -6.40
N GLY A 799 2.16 -10.43 -5.29
CA GLY A 799 2.42 -9.09 -4.80
C GLY A 799 1.76 -7.96 -5.61
N PHE A 800 2.06 -6.73 -5.21
CA PHE A 800 1.44 -5.50 -5.75
C PHE A 800 1.60 -5.35 -7.27
N GLY A 801 2.71 -5.83 -7.84
CA GLY A 801 2.95 -5.77 -9.27
C GLY A 801 1.90 -6.53 -10.06
N LEU A 802 1.78 -7.84 -9.83
CA LEU A 802 0.82 -8.70 -10.55
C LEU A 802 -0.62 -8.23 -10.35
N MET A 803 -1.00 -7.91 -9.10
CA MET A 803 -2.34 -7.41 -8.80
C MET A 803 -2.66 -6.14 -9.59
N ARG A 804 -1.71 -5.19 -9.65
CA ARG A 804 -1.88 -3.97 -10.46
C ARG A 804 -1.96 -4.27 -11.95
N LEU A 805 -1.16 -5.19 -12.47
CA LEU A 805 -1.17 -5.56 -13.89
C LEU A 805 -2.53 -6.13 -14.31
N VAL A 806 -3.10 -7.09 -13.56
CA VAL A 806 -4.40 -7.68 -13.92
C VAL A 806 -5.57 -6.72 -13.69
N SER A 807 -5.42 -5.77 -12.75
CA SER A 807 -6.46 -4.77 -12.42
C SER A 807 -6.77 -3.80 -13.57
N ILE A 808 -5.89 -3.68 -14.57
CA ILE A 808 -6.12 -2.80 -15.73
C ILE A 808 -7.39 -3.16 -16.50
N CYS A 809 -7.81 -4.43 -16.42
CA CYS A 809 -9.04 -4.93 -17.04
C CYS A 809 -10.29 -4.25 -16.47
N SER A 810 -10.22 -3.67 -15.27
CA SER A 810 -11.35 -2.98 -14.64
C SER A 810 -11.80 -1.70 -15.36
N HIS A 811 -11.00 -1.18 -16.31
CA HIS A 811 -11.34 0.00 -17.11
C HIS A 811 -12.29 -0.30 -18.29
N PHE A 812 -12.60 -1.57 -18.56
CA PHE A 812 -13.54 -1.95 -19.61
C PHE A 812 -15.00 -1.77 -19.19
N ASN A 813 -15.86 -1.59 -20.19
CA ASN A 813 -17.28 -1.34 -20.04
C ASN A 813 -18.13 -2.04 -21.13
N SER A 814 -17.64 -3.15 -21.70
CA SER A 814 -18.33 -3.93 -22.73
C SER A 814 -18.35 -5.43 -22.42
N GLN A 815 -19.42 -6.13 -22.83
CA GLN A 815 -19.54 -7.57 -22.61
C GLN A 815 -18.47 -8.36 -23.36
N GLU A 816 -18.14 -7.95 -24.58
CA GLU A 816 -17.06 -8.56 -25.38
C GLU A 816 -15.73 -8.59 -24.61
N LYS A 817 -15.36 -7.47 -23.97
CA LYS A 817 -14.13 -7.41 -23.18
C LYS A 817 -14.21 -8.22 -21.89
N ALA A 818 -15.38 -8.31 -21.26
CA ALA A 818 -15.56 -9.20 -20.11
C ALA A 818 -15.33 -10.68 -20.48
N ASP A 819 -15.91 -11.13 -21.60
CA ASP A 819 -15.78 -12.51 -22.08
C ASP A 819 -14.33 -12.81 -22.50
N GLU A 820 -13.66 -11.83 -23.10
CA GLU A 820 -12.25 -11.93 -23.50
C GLU A 820 -11.31 -12.07 -22.30
N VAL A 821 -11.49 -11.24 -21.26
CA VAL A 821 -10.70 -11.29 -20.03
C VAL A 821 -10.90 -12.64 -19.30
N ASP A 822 -12.15 -13.08 -19.18
CA ASP A 822 -12.50 -14.37 -18.55
C ASP A 822 -11.84 -15.55 -19.29
N SER A 823 -11.95 -15.56 -20.62
CA SER A 823 -11.34 -16.61 -21.46
C SER A 823 -9.81 -16.60 -21.35
N PHE A 824 -9.18 -15.42 -21.36
CA PHE A 824 -7.74 -15.30 -21.28
C PHE A 824 -7.16 -15.88 -19.98
N PHE A 825 -7.74 -15.51 -18.83
CA PHE A 825 -7.25 -16.00 -17.53
C PHE A 825 -7.69 -17.45 -17.21
N ALA A 826 -8.69 -17.98 -17.91
CA ALA A 826 -8.97 -19.42 -17.91
C ALA A 826 -7.85 -20.22 -18.62
N GLU A 827 -7.29 -19.68 -19.69
CA GLU A 827 -6.16 -20.28 -20.42
C GLU A 827 -4.78 -19.98 -19.78
N HIS A 828 -4.68 -18.86 -19.07
CA HIS A 828 -3.46 -18.38 -18.43
C HIS A 828 -3.70 -18.08 -16.94
N PRO A 829 -3.80 -19.12 -16.09
CA PRO A 829 -4.13 -18.93 -14.68
C PRO A 829 -3.07 -18.09 -13.95
N ALA A 830 -3.54 -17.17 -13.10
CA ALA A 830 -2.70 -16.38 -12.19
C ALA A 830 -3.19 -16.55 -10.74
N PRO A 831 -2.84 -17.67 -10.06
CA PRO A 831 -3.39 -17.99 -8.73
C PRO A 831 -3.16 -16.90 -7.70
N ALA A 832 -1.98 -16.25 -7.72
CA ALA A 832 -1.63 -15.17 -6.81
C ALA A 832 -2.41 -13.85 -7.04
N ALA A 833 -3.24 -13.77 -8.09
CA ALA A 833 -4.09 -12.60 -8.38
C ALA A 833 -5.54 -12.98 -8.76
N GLU A 834 -5.97 -14.20 -8.42
CA GLU A 834 -7.30 -14.73 -8.78
C GLU A 834 -8.44 -13.83 -8.27
N ARG A 835 -8.34 -13.35 -7.01
CA ARG A 835 -9.32 -12.40 -6.46
C ARG A 835 -9.35 -11.10 -7.23
N THR A 836 -8.19 -10.53 -7.57
CA THR A 836 -8.10 -9.27 -8.32
C THR A 836 -8.69 -9.41 -9.73
N ILE A 837 -8.51 -10.55 -10.39
CA ILE A 837 -9.15 -10.83 -11.69
C ILE A 837 -10.68 -10.85 -11.55
N ARG A 838 -11.21 -11.52 -10.52
CA ARG A 838 -12.66 -11.52 -10.23
C ARG A 838 -13.20 -10.11 -9.93
N GLN A 839 -12.47 -9.33 -9.13
CA GLN A 839 -12.81 -7.92 -8.86
C GLN A 839 -12.81 -7.08 -10.13
N ALA A 840 -11.85 -7.28 -11.03
CA ALA A 840 -11.80 -6.59 -12.31
C ALA A 840 -13.01 -6.94 -13.18
N LEU A 841 -13.35 -8.22 -13.33
CA LEU A 841 -14.52 -8.68 -14.07
C LEU A 841 -15.84 -8.15 -13.47
N GLU A 842 -15.95 -8.12 -12.14
CA GLU A 842 -17.10 -7.51 -11.45
C GLU A 842 -17.22 -6.03 -11.81
N ARG A 843 -16.12 -5.28 -11.75
CA ARG A 843 -16.09 -3.85 -12.15
C ARG A 843 -16.51 -3.66 -13.60
N VAL A 844 -16.07 -4.51 -14.54
CA VAL A 844 -16.51 -4.44 -15.94
C VAL A 844 -18.03 -4.60 -16.06
N ARG A 845 -18.61 -5.57 -15.36
CA ARG A 845 -20.07 -5.79 -15.34
C ARG A 845 -20.83 -4.59 -14.76
N LEU A 846 -20.34 -4.04 -13.65
CA LEU A 846 -20.88 -2.83 -13.04
C LEU A 846 -20.79 -1.63 -13.99
N ASN A 847 -19.68 -1.48 -14.71
CA ASN A 847 -19.47 -0.41 -15.69
C ASN A 847 -20.45 -0.49 -16.86
N ILE A 848 -20.64 -1.68 -17.43
CA ILE A 848 -21.63 -1.93 -18.50
C ILE A 848 -23.00 -1.45 -18.03
N LYS A 849 -23.44 -1.96 -16.87
CA LYS A 849 -24.77 -1.68 -16.34
C LYS A 849 -24.96 -0.21 -16.01
N TRP A 850 -23.96 0.40 -15.35
CA TRP A 850 -23.98 1.81 -15.01
C TRP A 850 -24.18 2.69 -16.25
N LEU A 851 -23.44 2.41 -17.32
CA LEU A 851 -23.58 3.14 -18.56
C LEU A 851 -24.98 2.95 -19.19
N GLU A 852 -25.51 1.72 -19.23
CA GLU A 852 -26.85 1.44 -19.75
C GLU A 852 -27.94 2.27 -19.07
N GLN A 853 -27.91 2.38 -17.74
CA GLN A 853 -28.96 3.06 -16.97
C GLN A 853 -28.81 4.59 -17.01
N ASN A 854 -27.58 5.10 -16.95
CA ASN A 854 -27.33 6.54 -16.80
C ASN A 854 -27.19 7.29 -18.13
N ARG A 855 -27.01 6.59 -19.27
CA ARG A 855 -26.77 7.23 -20.58
C ARG A 855 -27.84 8.26 -20.93
N GLN A 856 -29.12 7.91 -20.79
CA GLN A 856 -30.22 8.82 -21.15
C GLN A 856 -30.31 10.00 -20.18
N GLU A 857 -30.20 9.75 -18.87
CA GLU A 857 -30.25 10.80 -17.84
C GLU A 857 -29.13 11.84 -18.05
N LEU A 858 -27.90 11.38 -18.30
CA LEU A 858 -26.76 12.25 -18.60
C LEU A 858 -26.98 13.03 -19.91
N THR A 859 -27.47 12.37 -20.95
CA THR A 859 -27.79 13.04 -22.23
C THR A 859 -28.80 14.16 -22.04
N ASP A 860 -29.88 13.91 -21.29
CA ASP A 860 -30.93 14.90 -21.02
C ASP A 860 -30.45 16.03 -20.10
N TRP A 861 -29.49 15.75 -19.21
CA TRP A 861 -28.91 16.75 -18.32
C TRP A 861 -27.97 17.70 -19.06
N PHE A 862 -27.07 17.16 -19.90
CA PHE A 862 -26.12 17.96 -20.70
C PHE A 862 -26.74 18.66 -21.92
N ALA A 863 -27.97 18.31 -22.29
CA ALA A 863 -28.71 19.00 -23.35
C ALA A 863 -29.36 20.32 -22.89
N LYS A 864 -29.44 20.55 -21.58
CA LYS A 864 -29.98 21.77 -20.96
C LYS A 864 -28.86 22.79 -20.75
#